data_AF-A0A093GJ35-F1
#
_entry.id   AF-A0A093GJ35-F1
#
_cell.length_a   1.000
_cell.length_b   1.000
_cell.length_c   1.000
_cell.angle_alpha   90.00
_cell.angle_beta   90.00
_cell.angle_gamma   90.00
#
_symmetry.space_group_name_H-M   'P 1'
#
loop_
_entity.id
_entity.type
_entity.pdbx_description
1 polymer ?
#
loop_
_entity_poly.entity_id
_entity_poly.type
_entity_poly.pdbx_seq_one_letter_code
_entity_poly.pdbx_strand_id
1 'polypeptide(L)'
;QESPYLFTYGNSNYSSSPETSSTRETSQERSYGTNIPCFDRDPSDTIPVSVHNLKPADIRVIAALGDSLTAGNGAASRPQDVLDVLTQYRGVSWSVGGNENISTVTTLANILREFNPSLIGYSIGTGKETTDNAALNQAVAGDRAEHVPAQARRLVELMKNDTRINMQTDWKLITLFIGGNDLCEFCNNPVRLSPENYTYNIQIALDILHREVPRAFVNLVTILPIASLRELHASRNTCPKLIMRILCPCVINPKENSSDLKKLVYFNRRYQERTRQLVESGRYDTTDDFTVVMQPFLMNATIPRTEEGLPDRSYFAPDCFHFSQKTHSQAARALWNNMLEPLGEKTDNQQMEDEIVLKCPSETEPFLRTYKNSNYTYPSRTLNYGSQLLCEDRSPSSPPATSVHSLKPADVKIIAALGDSLTAGTAIASDNLLDLNTAYRGLSWSIGGDASLENVTTLPNIFREFNVTLVGYSTGTGSENDSNAFLNQAVPGAQAEHLPAQARNLLRLMKTDPRIDFSADWKLITVHIGGNDLCNYCKDPGHYSDVNFTRRVQETLDILHKEASAVPKALVSVVDVMNLLPLRQLFMDSQTQCPTYMADYLCSCVLTGEDNSLELTMVKEAIKAYQLGIQRLVESGRYDTREDFTVVIQPFFQNIKTPLGQDGHPDISYFSPDCLHPSQKGHSQLAKALWNAMLQPVGQKTDSLDFMADIVLDCPTQNKPFLGTNKNSNHTYLPVEPTNEPTENWGSDLSCSERAPSSHVPTSVHELQPADIKVIGALGDSLTTALGAKPNDLQTELRGLSWSIGGDGTLETHTTLPNILKKFSPNLFGFSTGNSKETAGFNVAEGGATARNMTVQAHKLVELMRSSSEINFKEDWKLITVLIGGNDLCQYCLDKETYSVQKYVKHLQDMLDIFYEELPRVFVNMVAILDISGLRQIAASYSECALIVKNICPCVLNPEENSSKLQEIKRINRDFQAEALQLVNSGQYEEREDFAVVMQPFFRNTLLPLDSNGKPDLSFFAADCFHFSLRGYAEMAMALWNNMV
;
A
#
# COMPACT_ATOMS: atom_id res chain seq x y z
N GLN A 1 43.36 -4.49 30.53
CA GLN A 1 44.09 -5.73 30.87
C GLN A 1 43.14 -6.88 30.56
N GLU A 2 43.31 -7.58 29.45
CA GLU A 2 44.25 -8.71 29.23
C GLU A 2 43.84 -9.98 30.02
N SER A 3 43.55 -11.05 29.27
CA SER A 3 43.37 -12.46 29.71
C SER A 3 44.63 -13.01 30.44
N PRO A 4 44.60 -14.12 31.25
CA PRO A 4 44.29 -15.52 30.81
C PRO A 4 43.73 -16.52 31.88
N TYR A 5 43.35 -17.73 31.43
CA TYR A 5 42.73 -18.91 32.12
C TYR A 5 43.55 -19.52 33.30
N LEU A 6 43.09 -20.42 34.22
CA LEU A 6 42.29 -21.69 34.19
C LEU A 6 41.75 -22.08 35.60
N PHE A 7 40.80 -23.04 35.70
CA PHE A 7 40.65 -23.95 36.88
C PHE A 7 40.09 -25.35 36.52
N THR A 8 40.77 -26.43 36.97
CA THR A 8 40.26 -27.82 37.08
C THR A 8 40.95 -28.63 38.18
N TYR A 9 40.33 -29.77 38.50
CA TYR A 9 40.78 -30.98 39.23
C TYR A 9 40.94 -30.92 40.75
N GLY A 10 39.84 -31.19 41.47
CA GLY A 10 39.91 -31.72 42.83
C GLY A 10 38.79 -31.28 43.75
N ASN A 11 37.57 -31.84 43.64
CA ASN A 11 36.64 -31.99 44.78
C ASN A 11 35.39 -32.82 44.45
N SER A 12 35.51 -34.14 44.46
CA SER A 12 34.72 -35.04 45.32
C SER A 12 35.03 -36.51 45.01
N ASN A 13 35.58 -37.20 46.02
CA ASN A 13 35.95 -38.60 46.03
C ASN A 13 34.78 -39.48 46.50
N TYR A 14 34.42 -40.50 45.73
CA TYR A 14 34.09 -41.82 46.28
C TYR A 14 34.42 -42.91 45.24
N SER A 15 35.15 -43.95 45.67
CA SER A 15 35.48 -45.14 44.87
C SER A 15 35.27 -46.39 45.70
N SER A 16 34.68 -47.44 45.11
CA SER A 16 35.28 -48.79 45.06
C SER A 16 34.42 -49.74 44.18
N SER A 17 35.12 -50.44 43.29
CA SER A 17 34.71 -51.44 42.28
C SER A 17 34.54 -52.87 42.89
N PRO A 18 34.45 -53.99 42.13
CA PRO A 18 33.77 -54.33 40.84
C PRO A 18 33.02 -55.69 40.91
N GLU A 19 32.19 -56.05 39.91
CA GLU A 19 32.23 -57.38 39.26
C GLU A 19 31.30 -57.49 38.04
N THR A 20 31.82 -58.21 37.05
CA THR A 20 31.30 -58.50 35.71
C THR A 20 30.13 -59.49 35.72
N SER A 21 29.15 -59.30 34.82
CA SER A 21 28.78 -60.41 33.92
C SER A 21 28.21 -59.86 32.61
N SER A 22 28.79 -60.36 31.52
CA SER A 22 28.28 -60.23 30.17
C SER A 22 27.01 -61.06 30.01
N THR A 23 25.97 -60.50 29.43
CA THR A 23 25.09 -61.27 28.55
C THR A 23 24.76 -60.42 27.34
N ARG A 24 25.31 -60.84 26.20
CA ARG A 24 24.82 -60.47 24.88
C ARG A 24 23.36 -60.92 24.81
N GLU A 25 22.44 -59.97 24.77
CA GLU A 25 21.15 -60.24 24.14
C GLU A 25 21.28 -59.91 22.65
N THR A 26 21.18 -60.99 21.88
CA THR A 26 20.88 -61.02 20.45
C THR A 26 19.74 -60.06 20.12
N SER A 27 19.94 -59.26 19.08
CA SER A 27 18.90 -58.47 18.42
C SER A 27 17.71 -59.37 18.07
N GLN A 28 16.62 -59.26 18.82
CA GLN A 28 15.32 -59.66 18.32
C GLN A 28 15.03 -58.79 17.10
N GLU A 29 14.84 -59.43 15.94
CA GLU A 29 14.09 -58.82 14.84
C GLU A 29 12.74 -58.37 15.41
N ARG A 30 12.57 -57.07 15.62
CA ARG A 30 11.30 -56.51 16.08
C ARG A 30 10.27 -56.68 14.95
N SER A 31 9.40 -57.66 15.10
CA SER A 31 8.11 -57.67 14.41
C SER A 31 7.35 -56.39 14.79
N TYR A 32 6.95 -55.58 13.80
CA TYR A 32 6.12 -54.39 13.99
C TYR A 32 4.62 -54.72 13.74
N GLY A 33 4.25 -55.96 14.01
CA GLY A 33 2.89 -56.43 13.86
C GLY A 33 1.91 -55.86 14.86
N THR A 34 0.64 -56.07 14.59
CA THR A 34 -0.47 -55.77 15.50
C THR A 34 -1.54 -56.86 15.43
N ASN A 35 -2.44 -56.88 16.39
CA ASN A 35 -3.58 -57.78 16.44
C ASN A 35 -4.86 -56.98 16.21
N ILE A 36 -5.83 -57.53 15.47
CA ILE A 36 -7.17 -56.95 15.33
C ILE A 36 -8.07 -57.43 16.47
N PRO A 37 -8.56 -56.53 17.34
CA PRO A 37 -9.49 -56.90 18.42
C PRO A 37 -10.95 -57.03 17.95
N CYS A 38 -11.24 -56.76 16.67
CA CYS A 38 -12.60 -56.68 16.14
C CYS A 38 -13.21 -58.07 15.91
N PHE A 39 -14.40 -58.29 16.45
CA PHE A 39 -15.16 -59.54 16.32
C PHE A 39 -16.08 -59.55 15.11
N ASP A 40 -16.80 -58.45 14.85
CA ASP A 40 -17.58 -58.28 13.62
C ASP A 40 -16.65 -57.84 12.48
N ARG A 41 -16.57 -58.68 11.45
CA ARG A 41 -15.75 -58.46 10.26
C ARG A 41 -16.53 -58.76 8.98
N ASP A 42 -17.84 -58.97 9.09
CA ASP A 42 -18.64 -59.43 7.97
C ASP A 42 -18.90 -58.29 6.97
N PRO A 43 -18.92 -58.59 5.65
CA PRO A 43 -19.33 -57.62 4.65
C PRO A 43 -20.80 -57.21 4.82
N SER A 44 -21.21 -56.15 4.12
CA SER A 44 -22.63 -55.80 4.02
C SER A 44 -23.40 -56.90 3.27
N ASP A 45 -24.68 -57.12 3.64
CA ASP A 45 -25.54 -58.15 3.01
C ASP A 45 -25.65 -58.00 1.49
N THR A 46 -25.52 -56.77 1.00
CA THR A 46 -25.44 -56.42 -0.42
C THR A 46 -24.35 -55.39 -0.62
N ILE A 47 -23.74 -55.35 -1.81
CA ILE A 47 -22.75 -54.32 -2.17
C ILE A 47 -23.40 -52.94 -1.96
N PRO A 48 -22.92 -52.11 -1.03
CA PRO A 48 -23.60 -50.88 -0.66
C PRO A 48 -23.57 -49.92 -1.85
N VAL A 49 -24.68 -49.22 -2.11
CA VAL A 49 -24.77 -48.23 -3.19
C VAL A 49 -24.26 -46.85 -2.78
N SER A 50 -24.17 -46.60 -1.47
CA SER A 50 -23.73 -45.33 -0.91
C SER A 50 -22.46 -45.49 -0.09
N VAL A 51 -21.54 -44.54 -0.25
CA VAL A 51 -20.28 -44.42 0.51
C VAL A 51 -20.53 -44.18 2.00
N HIS A 52 -21.71 -43.66 2.35
CA HIS A 52 -22.13 -43.41 3.74
C HIS A 52 -22.54 -44.68 4.50
N ASN A 53 -22.73 -45.79 3.79
CA ASN A 53 -23.08 -47.11 4.36
C ASN A 53 -21.97 -48.14 4.11
N LEU A 54 -20.73 -47.68 3.99
CA LEU A 54 -19.60 -48.51 3.59
C LEU A 54 -18.93 -49.14 4.81
N LYS A 55 -18.99 -50.47 4.96
CA LYS A 55 -18.23 -51.21 5.98
C LYS A 55 -16.79 -51.45 5.49
N PRO A 56 -15.81 -51.65 6.39
CA PRO A 56 -14.44 -51.98 5.98
C PRO A 56 -14.33 -53.22 5.08
N ALA A 57 -15.16 -54.24 5.33
CA ALA A 57 -15.20 -55.48 4.54
C ALA A 57 -15.72 -55.29 3.10
N ASP A 58 -16.42 -54.18 2.81
CA ASP A 58 -16.94 -53.88 1.47
C ASP A 58 -15.88 -53.30 0.53
N ILE A 59 -14.74 -52.84 1.06
CA ILE A 59 -13.63 -52.32 0.26
C ILE A 59 -12.96 -53.45 -0.51
N ARG A 60 -12.94 -53.35 -1.84
CA ARG A 60 -12.33 -54.34 -2.73
C ARG A 60 -10.94 -53.92 -3.23
N VAL A 61 -10.73 -52.63 -3.41
CA VAL A 61 -9.51 -52.07 -4.00
C VAL A 61 -8.90 -51.02 -3.06
N ILE A 62 -7.59 -51.11 -2.83
CA ILE A 62 -6.81 -50.08 -2.12
C ILE A 62 -5.76 -49.46 -3.03
N ALA A 63 -5.56 -48.15 -2.93
CA ALA A 63 -4.59 -47.40 -3.72
C ALA A 63 -4.00 -46.22 -2.92
N ALA A 64 -2.88 -45.66 -3.40
CA ALA A 64 -2.30 -44.46 -2.79
C ALA A 64 -1.62 -43.52 -3.79
N LEU A 65 -1.66 -42.23 -3.47
CA LEU A 65 -1.00 -41.12 -4.16
C LEU A 65 -0.15 -40.35 -3.13
N GLY A 66 1.00 -39.81 -3.54
CA GLY A 66 1.83 -39.05 -2.63
C GLY A 66 3.31 -38.97 -2.99
N ASP A 67 4.13 -38.77 -1.97
CA ASP A 67 5.59 -38.64 -2.09
C ASP A 67 6.35 -39.87 -1.56
N SER A 68 7.60 -39.66 -1.15
CA SER A 68 8.50 -40.69 -0.62
C SER A 68 8.00 -41.34 0.69
N LEU A 69 7.23 -40.63 1.51
CA LEU A 69 6.63 -41.22 2.73
C LEU A 69 5.52 -42.22 2.37
N THR A 70 4.78 -41.97 1.29
CA THR A 70 3.76 -42.89 0.77
C THR A 70 4.38 -44.03 -0.04
N ALA A 71 5.55 -43.82 -0.66
CA ALA A 71 6.32 -44.86 -1.34
C ALA A 71 7.09 -45.79 -0.38
N GLY A 72 7.30 -45.39 0.87
CA GLY A 72 8.05 -46.17 1.87
C GLY A 72 9.57 -46.08 1.71
N ASN A 73 10.09 -44.92 1.30
CA ASN A 73 11.53 -44.69 1.19
C ASN A 73 12.26 -44.97 2.50
N GLY A 74 13.24 -45.89 2.46
CA GLY A 74 14.07 -46.24 3.61
C GLY A 74 13.35 -46.89 4.79
N ALA A 75 12.06 -47.25 4.65
CA ALA A 75 11.25 -47.68 5.78
C ALA A 75 11.82 -48.93 6.48
N ALA A 76 12.34 -49.90 5.73
CA ALA A 76 12.96 -51.11 6.28
C ALA A 76 14.51 -51.09 6.23
N SER A 77 15.13 -49.92 6.04
CA SER A 77 16.58 -49.79 6.00
C SER A 77 17.22 -50.05 7.36
N ARG A 78 18.41 -50.66 7.36
CA ARG A 78 19.15 -50.94 8.59
C ARG A 78 19.60 -49.63 9.26
N PRO A 79 19.64 -49.57 10.60
CA PRO A 79 20.20 -48.41 11.30
C PRO A 79 21.61 -48.11 10.77
N GLN A 80 21.83 -46.89 10.30
CA GLN A 80 23.09 -46.37 9.71
C GLN A 80 23.30 -46.59 8.20
N ASP A 81 22.44 -47.32 7.49
CA ASP A 81 22.52 -47.44 6.03
C ASP A 81 21.80 -46.27 5.33
N VAL A 82 22.47 -45.12 5.26
CA VAL A 82 21.90 -43.90 4.68
C VAL A 82 21.70 -44.02 3.16
N LEU A 83 22.45 -44.87 2.47
CA LEU A 83 22.33 -45.04 1.01
C LEU A 83 21.08 -45.85 0.65
N ASP A 84 20.70 -46.81 1.47
CA ASP A 84 19.51 -47.64 1.27
C ASP A 84 18.18 -46.87 1.44
N VAL A 85 18.21 -45.63 1.93
CA VAL A 85 17.03 -44.74 1.97
C VAL A 85 16.47 -44.45 0.57
N LEU A 86 17.30 -44.55 -0.47
CA LEU A 86 16.86 -44.44 -1.87
C LEU A 86 15.98 -45.62 -2.30
N THR A 87 15.99 -46.73 -1.56
CA THR A 87 15.11 -47.88 -1.78
C THR A 87 13.70 -47.59 -1.29
N GLN A 88 12.72 -47.77 -2.18
CA GLN A 88 11.30 -47.59 -1.90
C GLN A 88 10.70 -48.93 -1.44
N TYR A 89 10.52 -49.10 -0.13
CA TYR A 89 9.96 -50.29 0.49
C TYR A 89 8.43 -50.28 0.46
N ARG A 90 7.87 -50.34 -0.75
CA ARG A 90 6.42 -50.22 -1.00
C ARG A 90 5.58 -51.23 -0.23
N GLY A 91 6.12 -52.43 0.00
CA GLY A 91 5.45 -53.49 0.75
C GLY A 91 5.14 -53.18 2.22
N VAL A 92 5.87 -52.25 2.84
CA VAL A 92 5.65 -51.83 4.25
C VAL A 92 5.13 -50.40 4.35
N SER A 93 4.72 -49.79 3.23
CA SER A 93 4.10 -48.46 3.23
C SER A 93 2.82 -48.45 4.06
N TRP A 94 2.63 -47.40 4.86
CA TRP A 94 1.63 -47.34 5.91
C TRP A 94 0.19 -47.32 5.36
N SER A 95 0.01 -46.70 4.20
CA SER A 95 -1.30 -46.47 3.58
C SER A 95 -1.74 -47.56 2.60
N VAL A 96 -0.81 -48.37 2.05
CA VAL A 96 -1.13 -49.30 0.95
C VAL A 96 -0.21 -50.53 0.84
N GLY A 97 0.84 -50.67 1.66
CA GLY A 97 1.72 -51.84 1.62
C GLY A 97 1.04 -53.10 2.13
N GLY A 98 1.34 -54.28 1.57
CA GLY A 98 0.73 -55.55 1.94
C GLY A 98 1.71 -56.70 2.07
N ASN A 99 2.96 -56.43 2.48
CA ASN A 99 3.90 -57.50 2.83
C ASN A 99 3.36 -58.31 4.01
N GLU A 100 3.57 -59.62 3.94
CA GLU A 100 3.28 -60.57 5.03
C GLU A 100 1.82 -60.48 5.54
N ASN A 101 1.61 -60.56 6.85
CA ASN A 101 0.31 -60.44 7.50
C ASN A 101 0.38 -59.39 8.62
N ILE A 102 -0.78 -59.06 9.20
CA ILE A 102 -0.87 -58.00 10.20
C ILE A 102 -0.05 -58.27 11.47
N SER A 103 0.16 -59.55 11.83
CA SER A 103 0.93 -59.94 13.02
C SER A 103 2.45 -59.71 12.88
N THR A 104 2.92 -59.35 11.68
CA THR A 104 4.33 -59.00 11.43
C THR A 104 4.52 -57.60 10.85
N VAL A 105 3.63 -57.18 9.94
CA VAL A 105 3.70 -55.89 9.24
C VAL A 105 2.36 -55.17 9.35
N THR A 106 2.30 -54.10 10.15
CA THR A 106 1.08 -53.30 10.29
C THR A 106 1.01 -52.24 9.19
N THR A 107 0.01 -52.34 8.31
CA THR A 107 -0.33 -51.36 7.27
C THR A 107 -1.85 -51.28 7.13
N LEU A 108 -2.37 -50.22 6.51
CA LEU A 108 -3.81 -50.12 6.26
C LEU A 108 -4.35 -51.28 5.40
N ALA A 109 -3.58 -51.74 4.42
CA ALA A 109 -3.99 -52.88 3.59
C ALA A 109 -4.04 -54.18 4.41
N ASN A 110 -3.07 -54.44 5.30
CA ASN A 110 -3.09 -55.63 6.14
C ASN A 110 -4.19 -55.56 7.20
N ILE A 111 -4.54 -54.38 7.70
CA ILE A 111 -5.73 -54.18 8.55
C ILE A 111 -7.00 -54.54 7.75
N LEU A 112 -7.17 -54.00 6.55
CA LEU A 112 -8.34 -54.27 5.71
C LEU A 112 -8.45 -55.74 5.27
N ARG A 113 -7.33 -56.44 5.08
CA ARG A 113 -7.33 -57.87 4.69
C ARG A 113 -7.91 -58.80 5.75
N GLU A 114 -7.95 -58.37 7.01
CA GLU A 114 -8.64 -59.10 8.08
C GLU A 114 -10.17 -58.98 7.99
N PHE A 115 -10.68 -57.94 7.34
CA PHE A 115 -12.11 -57.74 7.05
C PHE A 115 -12.47 -58.29 5.66
N ASN A 116 -11.60 -58.10 4.68
CA ASN A 116 -11.75 -58.61 3.33
C ASN A 116 -10.46 -59.29 2.84
N PRO A 117 -10.31 -60.62 3.00
CA PRO A 117 -9.13 -61.37 2.53
C PRO A 117 -8.90 -61.28 1.02
N SER A 118 -9.90 -60.78 0.29
CA SER A 118 -9.98 -60.68 -1.16
C SER A 118 -9.57 -59.29 -1.69
N LEU A 119 -9.10 -58.39 -0.80
CA LEU A 119 -8.59 -57.06 -1.14
C LEU A 119 -7.47 -57.14 -2.20
N ILE A 120 -7.47 -56.22 -3.17
CA ILE A 120 -6.43 -56.08 -4.19
C ILE A 120 -5.92 -54.64 -4.30
N GLY A 121 -4.81 -54.43 -5.02
CA GLY A 121 -4.24 -53.10 -5.29
C GLY A 121 -3.10 -52.67 -4.34
N TYR A 122 -2.90 -53.40 -3.25
CA TYR A 122 -1.80 -53.16 -2.31
C TYR A 122 -0.43 -53.48 -2.93
N SER A 123 0.60 -52.73 -2.52
CA SER A 123 1.97 -52.91 -2.99
C SER A 123 2.73 -53.94 -2.16
N ILE A 124 3.71 -54.63 -2.77
CA ILE A 124 4.57 -55.63 -2.12
C ILE A 124 6.05 -55.37 -2.41
N GLY A 125 6.96 -55.88 -1.59
CA GLY A 125 8.40 -55.82 -1.82
C GLY A 125 8.95 -54.39 -1.95
N THR A 126 9.92 -54.22 -2.84
CA THR A 126 10.56 -52.94 -3.17
C THR A 126 10.37 -52.61 -4.65
N GLY A 127 10.41 -51.32 -5.01
CA GLY A 127 10.33 -50.90 -6.41
C GLY A 127 9.85 -49.46 -6.59
N LYS A 128 9.86 -48.97 -7.83
CA LYS A 128 9.29 -47.65 -8.23
C LYS A 128 7.83 -47.78 -8.62
N GLU A 129 7.12 -46.67 -8.81
CA GLU A 129 5.70 -46.59 -9.18
C GLU A 129 5.36 -47.32 -10.50
N THR A 130 6.38 -47.51 -11.34
CA THR A 130 6.33 -48.22 -12.62
C THR A 130 6.59 -49.73 -12.51
N THR A 131 6.99 -50.24 -11.35
CA THR A 131 7.27 -51.67 -11.15
C THR A 131 6.00 -52.43 -10.78
N ASP A 132 5.90 -53.71 -11.16
CA ASP A 132 4.74 -54.57 -10.84
C ASP A 132 4.45 -54.62 -9.33
N ASN A 133 5.51 -54.61 -8.52
CA ASN A 133 5.47 -54.56 -7.06
C ASN A 133 4.72 -53.34 -6.50
N ALA A 134 4.63 -52.24 -7.24
CA ALA A 134 3.92 -51.05 -6.80
C ALA A 134 2.40 -51.18 -6.87
N ALA A 135 1.85 -52.10 -7.70
CA ALA A 135 0.41 -52.24 -7.92
C ALA A 135 -0.29 -50.87 -8.10
N LEU A 136 -1.17 -50.46 -7.19
CA LEU A 136 -1.88 -49.17 -7.24
C LEU A 136 -1.29 -48.09 -6.31
N ASN A 137 -0.10 -48.32 -5.75
CA ASN A 137 0.67 -47.26 -5.10
C ASN A 137 1.39 -46.44 -6.16
N GLN A 138 0.87 -45.25 -6.47
CA GLN A 138 1.42 -44.35 -7.49
C GLN A 138 2.18 -43.16 -6.89
N ALA A 139 2.53 -43.24 -5.60
CA ALA A 139 3.39 -42.24 -4.97
C ALA A 139 4.83 -42.28 -5.52
N VAL A 140 5.43 -41.10 -5.66
CA VAL A 140 6.74 -40.90 -6.29
C VAL A 140 7.64 -40.09 -5.37
N ALA A 141 8.85 -40.60 -5.11
CA ALA A 141 9.80 -39.92 -4.25
C ALA A 141 10.22 -38.55 -4.82
N GLY A 142 10.16 -37.51 -3.98
CA GLY A 142 10.50 -36.13 -4.34
C GLY A 142 9.35 -35.33 -4.98
N ASP A 143 8.20 -35.95 -5.20
CA ASP A 143 7.04 -35.26 -5.77
C ASP A 143 6.47 -34.22 -4.81
N ARG A 144 5.85 -33.22 -5.44
CA ARG A 144 5.15 -32.08 -4.84
C ARG A 144 3.70 -32.10 -5.25
N ALA A 145 2.85 -31.27 -4.63
CA ALA A 145 1.42 -31.22 -4.96
C ALA A 145 1.14 -31.07 -6.47
N GLU A 146 1.94 -30.28 -7.20
CA GLU A 146 1.85 -30.10 -8.65
C GLU A 146 1.97 -31.37 -9.50
N HIS A 147 2.56 -32.44 -8.96
CA HIS A 147 2.75 -33.71 -9.65
C HIS A 147 1.59 -34.70 -9.39
N VAL A 148 0.81 -34.49 -8.33
CA VAL A 148 -0.28 -35.39 -7.92
C VAL A 148 -1.36 -35.56 -9.02
N PRO A 149 -1.73 -34.54 -9.82
CA PRO A 149 -2.63 -34.74 -10.95
C PRO A 149 -2.15 -35.78 -11.96
N ALA A 150 -0.84 -35.91 -12.19
CA ALA A 150 -0.29 -36.94 -13.08
C ALA A 150 -0.41 -38.33 -12.44
N GLN A 151 -0.11 -38.45 -11.14
CA GLN A 151 -0.30 -39.68 -10.38
C GLN A 151 -1.77 -40.13 -10.39
N ALA A 152 -2.72 -39.20 -10.22
CA ALA A 152 -4.16 -39.49 -10.25
C ALA A 152 -4.61 -40.04 -11.62
N ARG A 153 -4.18 -39.43 -12.73
CA ARG A 153 -4.47 -39.95 -14.08
C ARG A 153 -3.90 -41.35 -14.27
N ARG A 154 -2.65 -41.56 -13.86
CA ARG A 154 -2.00 -42.86 -13.97
C ARG A 154 -2.73 -43.93 -13.16
N LEU A 155 -3.16 -43.60 -11.94
CA LEU A 155 -3.93 -44.50 -11.10
C LEU A 155 -5.25 -44.91 -11.77
N VAL A 156 -5.98 -43.94 -12.35
CA VAL A 156 -7.22 -44.20 -13.09
C VAL A 156 -6.99 -45.12 -14.29
N GLU A 157 -5.92 -44.91 -15.06
CA GLU A 157 -5.54 -45.78 -16.18
C GLU A 157 -5.27 -47.22 -15.72
N LEU A 158 -4.51 -47.39 -14.63
CA LEU A 158 -4.19 -48.70 -14.08
C LEU A 158 -5.46 -49.42 -13.61
N MET A 159 -6.35 -48.72 -12.91
CA MET A 159 -7.63 -49.30 -12.46
C MET A 159 -8.53 -49.71 -13.63
N LYS A 160 -8.60 -48.92 -14.71
CA LYS A 160 -9.39 -49.24 -15.91
C LYS A 160 -8.83 -50.44 -16.69
N ASN A 161 -7.51 -50.63 -16.66
CA ASN A 161 -6.84 -51.69 -17.41
C ASN A 161 -6.69 -53.02 -16.63
N ASP A 162 -6.88 -53.00 -15.31
CA ASP A 162 -6.83 -54.21 -14.50
C ASP A 162 -8.17 -54.97 -14.54
N THR A 163 -8.19 -56.09 -15.28
CA THR A 163 -9.38 -56.95 -15.42
C THR A 163 -9.92 -57.51 -14.11
N ARG A 164 -9.17 -57.44 -13.00
CA ARG A 164 -9.61 -57.87 -11.67
C ARG A 164 -10.45 -56.82 -10.95
N ILE A 165 -10.48 -55.58 -11.45
CA ILE A 165 -11.21 -54.44 -10.87
C ILE A 165 -12.45 -54.17 -11.71
N ASN A 166 -13.63 -54.33 -11.11
CA ASN A 166 -14.85 -53.82 -11.71
C ASN A 166 -15.01 -52.35 -11.34
N MET A 167 -14.67 -51.46 -12.27
CA MET A 167 -14.75 -50.02 -12.07
C MET A 167 -16.12 -49.52 -11.62
N GLN A 168 -17.22 -50.20 -11.93
CA GLN A 168 -18.57 -49.72 -11.61
C GLN A 168 -19.14 -50.26 -10.30
N THR A 169 -18.69 -51.42 -9.83
CA THR A 169 -19.28 -52.09 -8.66
C THR A 169 -18.33 -52.18 -7.47
N ASP A 170 -17.02 -52.23 -7.72
CA ASP A 170 -16.04 -52.39 -6.64
C ASP A 170 -15.85 -51.06 -5.91
N TRP A 171 -15.78 -51.10 -4.58
CA TRP A 171 -15.42 -49.95 -3.76
C TRP A 171 -13.90 -49.77 -3.68
N LYS A 172 -13.43 -48.53 -3.92
CA LYS A 172 -12.02 -48.15 -3.87
C LYS A 172 -11.77 -47.29 -2.63
N LEU A 173 -10.74 -47.64 -1.87
CA LEU A 173 -10.17 -46.77 -0.85
C LEU A 173 -8.85 -46.18 -1.37
N ILE A 174 -8.79 -44.85 -1.49
CA ILE A 174 -7.62 -44.15 -2.04
C ILE A 174 -7.05 -43.23 -0.97
N THR A 175 -5.77 -43.38 -0.63
CA THR A 175 -5.09 -42.48 0.32
C THR A 175 -4.17 -41.51 -0.40
N LEU A 176 -4.38 -40.21 -0.20
CA LEU A 176 -3.55 -39.12 -0.72
C LEU A 176 -2.81 -38.44 0.43
N PHE A 177 -1.48 -38.42 0.37
CA PHE A 177 -0.64 -37.70 1.34
C PHE A 177 0.55 -37.05 0.62
N ILE A 178 0.63 -35.71 0.68
CA ILE A 178 1.61 -34.89 -0.04
C ILE A 178 1.88 -33.58 0.73
N GLY A 179 2.97 -32.88 0.40
CA GLY A 179 3.23 -31.51 0.87
C GLY A 179 4.54 -31.33 1.64
N GLY A 180 5.22 -32.43 2.01
CA GLY A 180 6.50 -32.36 2.69
C GLY A 180 7.57 -31.68 1.83
N ASN A 181 7.69 -32.12 0.56
CA ASN A 181 8.65 -31.55 -0.39
C ASN A 181 8.34 -30.10 -0.76
N ASP A 182 7.05 -29.73 -0.84
CA ASP A 182 6.61 -28.36 -1.10
C ASP A 182 7.10 -27.42 0.02
N LEU A 183 6.92 -27.82 1.27
CA LEU A 183 7.38 -27.07 2.45
C LEU A 183 8.91 -27.14 2.66
N CYS A 184 9.58 -28.18 2.17
CA CYS A 184 11.03 -28.27 2.19
C CYS A 184 11.71 -27.28 1.23
N GLU A 185 10.99 -26.84 0.18
CA GLU A 185 11.50 -26.01 -0.92
C GLU A 185 10.83 -24.63 -1.04
N PHE A 186 9.79 -24.32 -0.26
CA PHE A 186 8.98 -23.10 -0.42
C PHE A 186 9.81 -21.81 -0.46
N CYS A 187 10.90 -21.74 0.32
CA CYS A 187 11.76 -20.56 0.40
C CYS A 187 12.51 -20.26 -0.91
N ASN A 188 12.68 -21.25 -1.80
CA ASN A 188 13.30 -21.05 -3.11
C ASN A 188 12.31 -20.44 -4.13
N ASN A 189 11.01 -20.75 -4.00
CA ASN A 189 9.97 -20.20 -4.86
C ASN A 189 8.61 -20.13 -4.12
N PRO A 190 8.41 -19.12 -3.26
CA PRO A 190 7.24 -19.04 -2.38
C PRO A 190 5.93 -18.80 -3.13
N VAL A 191 6.00 -18.33 -4.38
CA VAL A 191 4.83 -18.15 -5.26
C VAL A 191 4.41 -19.48 -5.88
N ARG A 192 5.35 -20.23 -6.47
CA ARG A 192 5.03 -21.55 -7.06
C ARG A 192 4.53 -22.53 -5.99
N LEU A 193 5.15 -22.51 -4.82
CA LEU A 193 4.85 -23.41 -3.71
C LEU A 193 3.96 -22.72 -2.65
N SER A 194 3.11 -21.78 -3.07
CA SER A 194 2.15 -21.14 -2.17
C SER A 194 1.07 -22.13 -1.71
N PRO A 195 0.42 -21.90 -0.55
CA PRO A 195 -0.73 -22.69 -0.10
C PRO A 195 -1.85 -22.84 -1.15
N GLU A 196 -2.06 -21.84 -2.00
CA GLU A 196 -3.06 -21.83 -3.07
C GLU A 196 -2.66 -22.78 -4.17
N ASN A 197 -1.43 -22.68 -4.69
CA ASN A 197 -0.96 -23.59 -5.72
C ASN A 197 -0.90 -25.03 -5.20
N TYR A 198 -0.44 -25.22 -3.96
CA TYR A 198 -0.48 -26.52 -3.29
C TYR A 198 -1.91 -27.09 -3.29
N THR A 199 -2.89 -26.31 -2.81
CA THR A 199 -4.28 -26.76 -2.68
C THR A 199 -4.98 -26.90 -4.03
N TYR A 200 -4.69 -26.03 -4.99
CA TYR A 200 -5.22 -26.06 -6.35
C TYR A 200 -4.77 -27.34 -7.09
N ASN A 201 -3.51 -27.74 -6.93
CA ASN A 201 -3.02 -28.98 -7.53
C ASN A 201 -3.66 -30.22 -6.88
N ILE A 202 -3.90 -30.19 -5.57
CA ILE A 202 -4.69 -31.24 -4.89
C ILE A 202 -6.13 -31.24 -5.41
N GLN A 203 -6.76 -30.08 -5.57
CA GLN A 203 -8.09 -29.94 -6.15
C GLN A 203 -8.16 -30.56 -7.56
N ILE A 204 -7.19 -30.31 -8.43
CA ILE A 204 -7.16 -30.94 -9.76
C ILE A 204 -7.13 -32.47 -9.64
N ALA A 205 -6.30 -33.01 -8.75
CA ALA A 205 -6.21 -34.45 -8.55
C ALA A 205 -7.53 -35.06 -8.03
N LEU A 206 -8.16 -34.42 -7.05
CA LEU A 206 -9.45 -34.83 -6.51
C LEU A 206 -10.58 -34.69 -7.54
N ASP A 207 -10.60 -33.63 -8.34
CA ASP A 207 -11.55 -33.42 -9.45
C ASP A 207 -11.42 -34.54 -10.50
N ILE A 208 -10.20 -35.04 -10.77
CA ILE A 208 -9.97 -36.20 -11.66
C ILE A 208 -10.58 -37.47 -11.05
N LEU A 209 -10.30 -37.73 -9.76
CA LEU A 209 -10.83 -38.92 -9.07
C LEU A 209 -12.36 -38.88 -9.00
N HIS A 210 -12.94 -37.75 -8.59
CA HIS A 210 -14.40 -37.56 -8.50
C HIS A 210 -15.09 -37.77 -9.86
N ARG A 211 -14.44 -37.34 -10.96
CA ARG A 211 -15.00 -37.52 -12.30
C ARG A 211 -14.87 -38.94 -12.84
N GLU A 212 -13.79 -39.66 -12.52
CA GLU A 212 -13.42 -40.88 -13.24
C GLU A 212 -13.41 -42.18 -12.41
N VAL A 213 -13.51 -42.08 -11.08
CA VAL A 213 -13.50 -43.24 -10.17
C VAL A 213 -14.81 -43.29 -9.38
N PRO A 214 -15.86 -43.94 -9.91
CA PRO A 214 -17.09 -44.13 -9.15
C PRO A 214 -16.86 -45.10 -7.99
N ARG A 215 -17.72 -45.05 -6.96
CA ARG A 215 -17.60 -45.86 -5.74
C ARG A 215 -16.24 -45.72 -5.05
N ALA A 216 -15.90 -44.50 -4.64
CA ALA A 216 -14.62 -44.22 -4.00
C ALA A 216 -14.76 -43.49 -2.66
N PHE A 217 -14.00 -43.97 -1.69
CA PHE A 217 -13.71 -43.28 -0.43
C PHE A 217 -12.28 -42.77 -0.52
N VAL A 218 -12.09 -41.45 -0.50
CA VAL A 218 -10.74 -40.85 -0.57
C VAL A 218 -10.33 -40.34 0.80
N ASN A 219 -9.26 -40.91 1.35
CA ASN A 219 -8.55 -40.37 2.51
C ASN A 219 -7.61 -39.25 2.04
N LEU A 220 -7.88 -38.01 2.45
CA LEU A 220 -6.95 -36.89 2.28
C LEU A 220 -6.25 -36.61 3.61
N VAL A 221 -5.00 -37.06 3.73
CA VAL A 221 -4.25 -36.96 4.98
C VAL A 221 -3.55 -35.61 5.04
N THR A 222 -3.77 -34.88 6.12
CA THR A 222 -3.26 -33.51 6.29
C THR A 222 -1.76 -33.53 6.56
N ILE A 223 -1.02 -32.58 5.97
CA ILE A 223 0.44 -32.49 6.13
C ILE A 223 0.82 -32.23 7.60
N LEU A 224 1.86 -32.90 8.07
CA LEU A 224 2.39 -32.76 9.43
C LEU A 224 3.20 -31.46 9.63
N PRO A 225 3.36 -30.96 10.87
CA PRO A 225 4.28 -29.87 11.18
C PRO A 225 5.73 -30.30 10.92
N ILE A 226 6.41 -29.67 9.96
CA ILE A 226 7.79 -30.05 9.60
C ILE A 226 8.86 -29.19 10.29
N ALA A 227 8.47 -28.11 10.98
CA ALA A 227 9.42 -27.25 11.69
C ALA A 227 10.14 -27.99 12.85
N SER A 228 9.46 -28.97 13.45
CA SER A 228 9.98 -29.79 14.56
C SER A 228 11.13 -30.72 14.13
N LEU A 229 11.29 -31.00 12.83
CA LEU A 229 12.45 -31.77 12.30
C LEU A 229 13.79 -31.16 12.71
N ARG A 230 13.84 -29.85 12.98
CA ARG A 230 15.05 -29.17 13.48
C ARG A 230 15.59 -29.80 14.77
N GLU A 231 14.71 -30.33 15.61
CA GLU A 231 15.08 -30.97 16.88
C GLU A 231 15.96 -32.22 16.64
N LEU A 232 15.67 -33.00 15.60
CA LEU A 232 16.47 -34.18 15.21
C LEU A 232 17.90 -33.80 14.77
N HIS A 233 18.12 -32.55 14.32
CA HIS A 233 19.41 -32.06 13.81
C HIS A 233 20.10 -31.03 14.74
N ALA A 234 19.67 -30.98 16.00
CA ALA A 234 20.38 -30.25 17.07
C ALA A 234 21.71 -30.93 17.42
N SER A 235 22.66 -30.18 18.01
CA SER A 235 24.04 -30.62 18.26
C SER A 235 24.21 -31.84 19.15
N ARG A 236 23.14 -32.27 19.86
CA ARG A 236 23.13 -33.48 20.70
C ARG A 236 22.78 -34.76 19.94
N ASN A 237 22.35 -34.67 18.68
CA ASN A 237 21.89 -35.79 17.87
C ASN A 237 22.86 -36.15 16.73
N THR A 238 22.95 -37.43 16.39
CA THR A 238 23.86 -38.01 15.38
C THR A 238 23.24 -38.07 13.97
N CYS A 239 22.21 -37.27 13.69
CA CYS A 239 21.53 -37.23 12.40
C CYS A 239 22.33 -36.44 11.33
N PRO A 240 22.28 -36.85 10.05
CA PRO A 240 23.12 -36.26 8.99
C PRO A 240 22.63 -34.88 8.56
N LYS A 241 23.00 -33.84 9.32
CA LYS A 241 22.58 -32.44 9.08
C LYS A 241 22.92 -31.92 7.69
N LEU A 242 24.04 -32.35 7.10
CA LEU A 242 24.46 -31.93 5.76
C LEU A 242 23.49 -32.41 4.67
N ILE A 243 23.02 -33.65 4.77
CA ILE A 243 22.04 -34.23 3.84
C ILE A 243 20.72 -33.47 3.96
N MET A 244 20.29 -33.17 5.20
CA MET A 244 19.03 -32.47 5.43
C MET A 244 19.03 -30.99 5.05
N ARG A 245 20.21 -30.35 4.98
CA ARG A 245 20.33 -29.03 4.34
C ARG A 245 20.10 -29.05 2.83
N ILE A 246 20.28 -30.21 2.18
CA ILE A 246 20.06 -30.38 0.74
C ILE A 246 18.61 -30.77 0.48
N LEU A 247 18.06 -31.72 1.26
CA LEU A 247 16.71 -32.22 1.06
C LEU A 247 15.61 -31.28 1.57
N CYS A 248 15.89 -30.54 2.64
CA CYS A 248 14.90 -29.67 3.29
C CYS A 248 15.52 -28.35 3.77
N PRO A 249 16.11 -27.55 2.85
CA PRO A 249 16.83 -26.33 3.19
C PRO A 249 15.97 -25.33 3.97
N CYS A 250 14.69 -25.20 3.60
CA CYS A 250 13.78 -24.22 4.20
C CYS A 250 13.40 -24.54 5.66
N VAL A 251 13.74 -25.74 6.15
CA VAL A 251 13.56 -26.13 7.56
C VAL A 251 14.85 -26.00 8.35
N ILE A 252 15.97 -26.48 7.79
CA ILE A 252 17.24 -26.63 8.53
C ILE A 252 18.11 -25.37 8.49
N ASN A 253 18.05 -24.58 7.41
CA ASN A 253 18.92 -23.41 7.25
C ASN A 253 18.48 -22.16 8.05
N PRO A 254 17.18 -21.86 8.24
CA PRO A 254 16.76 -20.66 8.96
C PRO A 254 17.33 -20.60 10.39
N LYS A 255 17.70 -19.41 10.86
CA LYS A 255 18.10 -19.21 12.26
C LYS A 255 16.87 -19.29 13.19
N GLU A 256 17.11 -19.60 14.46
CA GLU A 256 16.03 -19.51 15.47
C GLU A 256 15.42 -18.11 15.48
N ASN A 257 14.09 -18.04 15.63
CA ASN A 257 13.28 -16.82 15.60
C ASN A 257 13.38 -15.95 14.33
N SER A 258 13.98 -16.46 13.24
CA SER A 258 14.06 -15.74 11.97
C SER A 258 12.69 -15.61 11.28
N SER A 259 12.55 -14.60 10.43
CA SER A 259 11.38 -14.42 9.56
C SER A 259 11.13 -15.63 8.66
N ASP A 260 12.18 -16.28 8.16
CA ASP A 260 12.06 -17.47 7.31
C ASP A 260 11.49 -18.67 8.06
N LEU A 261 11.87 -18.86 9.33
CA LEU A 261 11.30 -19.92 10.18
C LEU A 261 9.82 -19.63 10.51
N LYS A 262 9.47 -18.38 10.78
CA LYS A 262 8.06 -17.96 10.97
C LYS A 262 7.23 -18.20 9.69
N LYS A 263 7.79 -17.91 8.52
CA LYS A 263 7.15 -18.20 7.22
C LYS A 263 6.93 -19.70 7.01
N LEU A 264 7.88 -20.57 7.37
CA LEU A 264 7.69 -22.01 7.31
C LEU A 264 6.48 -22.47 8.13
N VAL A 265 6.42 -22.03 9.40
CA VAL A 265 5.31 -22.38 10.30
C VAL A 265 3.98 -21.86 9.74
N TYR A 266 3.97 -20.65 9.18
CA TYR A 266 2.81 -20.08 8.50
C TYR A 266 2.38 -20.91 7.28
N PHE A 267 3.29 -21.23 6.36
CA PHE A 267 2.99 -22.02 5.15
C PHE A 267 2.45 -23.40 5.51
N ASN A 268 3.05 -24.07 6.50
CA ASN A 268 2.60 -25.37 6.97
C ASN A 268 1.15 -25.29 7.49
N ARG A 269 0.84 -24.37 8.41
CA ARG A 269 -0.53 -24.15 8.90
C ARG A 269 -1.51 -23.81 7.79
N ARG A 270 -1.09 -23.00 6.81
CA ARG A 270 -1.93 -22.65 5.65
C ARG A 270 -2.21 -23.84 4.75
N TYR A 271 -1.25 -24.73 4.52
CA TYR A 271 -1.50 -25.96 3.76
C TYR A 271 -2.57 -26.80 4.45
N GLN A 272 -2.48 -26.95 5.77
CA GLN A 272 -3.46 -27.68 6.57
C GLN A 272 -4.85 -27.04 6.48
N GLU A 273 -4.95 -25.73 6.72
CA GLU A 273 -6.21 -24.98 6.69
C GLU A 273 -6.88 -24.99 5.30
N ARG A 274 -6.11 -24.77 4.24
CA ARG A 274 -6.65 -24.76 2.86
C ARG A 274 -7.11 -26.14 2.40
N THR A 275 -6.38 -27.18 2.80
CA THR A 275 -6.79 -28.58 2.54
C THR A 275 -8.13 -28.87 3.22
N ARG A 276 -8.31 -28.41 4.47
CA ARG A 276 -9.57 -28.51 5.20
C ARG A 276 -10.69 -27.74 4.48
N GLN A 277 -10.47 -26.48 4.11
CA GLN A 277 -11.44 -25.66 3.37
C GLN A 277 -11.85 -26.29 2.04
N LEU A 278 -10.91 -26.87 1.29
CA LEU A 278 -11.20 -27.55 0.03
C LEU A 278 -12.18 -28.71 0.22
N VAL A 279 -11.96 -29.56 1.22
CA VAL A 279 -12.84 -30.70 1.52
C VAL A 279 -14.16 -30.23 2.11
N GLU A 280 -14.12 -29.33 3.09
CA GLU A 280 -15.31 -28.82 3.78
C GLU A 280 -16.16 -27.85 2.94
N SER A 281 -15.74 -27.51 1.72
CA SER A 281 -16.59 -26.82 0.75
C SER A 281 -17.80 -27.64 0.30
N GLY A 282 -17.81 -28.96 0.55
CA GLY A 282 -18.83 -29.90 0.08
C GLY A 282 -18.73 -30.23 -1.40
N ARG A 283 -17.70 -29.75 -2.11
CA ARG A 283 -17.52 -29.91 -3.57
C ARG A 283 -17.53 -31.37 -4.04
N TYR A 284 -17.09 -32.31 -3.21
CA TYR A 284 -16.97 -33.71 -3.57
C TYR A 284 -18.11 -34.60 -3.06
N ASP A 285 -19.05 -34.03 -2.32
CA ASP A 285 -20.21 -34.74 -1.76
C ASP A 285 -21.46 -34.48 -2.61
N THR A 286 -21.29 -34.50 -3.94
CA THR A 286 -22.36 -34.25 -4.91
C THR A 286 -23.12 -35.52 -5.32
N THR A 287 -22.59 -36.69 -4.97
CA THR A 287 -23.15 -38.00 -5.27
C THR A 287 -22.98 -38.91 -4.06
N ASP A 288 -23.90 -39.87 -3.88
CA ASP A 288 -23.84 -40.79 -2.74
C ASP A 288 -22.75 -41.87 -2.91
N ASP A 289 -22.07 -41.98 -4.07
CA ASP A 289 -21.06 -43.00 -4.34
C ASP A 289 -19.60 -42.50 -4.31
N PHE A 290 -19.38 -41.24 -3.95
CA PHE A 290 -18.04 -40.66 -3.81
C PHE A 290 -17.97 -39.73 -2.60
N THR A 291 -16.85 -39.74 -1.88
CA THR A 291 -16.57 -38.73 -0.85
C THR A 291 -15.06 -38.55 -0.65
N VAL A 292 -14.67 -37.35 -0.22
CA VAL A 292 -13.30 -37.06 0.25
C VAL A 292 -13.38 -36.77 1.74
N VAL A 293 -12.64 -37.52 2.55
CA VAL A 293 -12.60 -37.34 4.00
C VAL A 293 -11.20 -36.93 4.40
N MET A 294 -11.11 -35.77 5.07
CA MET A 294 -9.87 -35.28 5.64
C MET A 294 -9.51 -36.11 6.88
N GLN A 295 -8.24 -36.53 6.97
CA GLN A 295 -7.71 -37.33 8.07
C GLN A 295 -6.61 -36.54 8.81
N PRO A 296 -6.95 -35.81 9.90
CA PRO A 296 -6.05 -34.84 10.51
C PRO A 296 -5.04 -35.42 11.51
N PHE A 297 -4.94 -36.74 11.71
CA PHE A 297 -4.14 -37.32 12.82
C PHE A 297 -2.66 -36.87 12.88
N LEU A 298 -2.09 -36.40 11.77
CA LEU A 298 -0.72 -35.84 11.69
C LEU A 298 -0.62 -34.32 11.90
N MET A 299 -1.74 -33.60 11.93
CA MET A 299 -1.81 -32.14 11.85
C MET A 299 -1.08 -31.43 13.00
N ASN A 300 -1.12 -32.00 14.19
CA ASN A 300 -0.43 -31.51 15.39
C ASN A 300 0.57 -32.54 15.95
N ALA A 301 1.10 -33.43 15.11
CA ALA A 301 2.07 -34.43 15.53
C ALA A 301 3.41 -33.79 15.96
N THR A 302 4.03 -34.37 16.99
CA THR A 302 5.32 -33.92 17.54
C THR A 302 6.43 -34.93 17.23
N ILE A 303 7.69 -34.57 17.51
CA ILE A 303 8.81 -35.50 17.37
C ILE A 303 8.80 -36.47 18.57
N PRO A 304 8.76 -37.79 18.33
CA PRO A 304 8.80 -38.78 19.41
C PRO A 304 10.04 -38.64 20.28
N ARG A 305 9.89 -38.85 21.58
CA ARG A 305 10.99 -38.71 22.55
C ARG A 305 11.38 -40.03 23.21
N THR A 306 12.67 -40.16 23.56
CA THR A 306 13.17 -41.22 24.44
C THR A 306 12.78 -40.93 25.89
N GLU A 307 13.01 -41.89 26.80
CA GLU A 307 12.77 -41.69 28.25
C GLU A 307 13.57 -40.51 28.83
N GLU A 308 14.71 -40.17 28.22
CA GLU A 308 15.54 -39.02 28.58
C GLU A 308 15.07 -37.69 27.97
N GLY A 309 13.96 -37.69 27.23
CA GLY A 309 13.37 -36.51 26.60
C GLY A 309 14.05 -36.05 25.30
N LEU A 310 14.97 -36.84 24.75
CA LEU A 310 15.66 -36.56 23.49
C LEU A 310 14.86 -37.09 22.29
N PRO A 311 14.97 -36.48 21.09
CA PRO A 311 14.35 -37.03 19.88
C PRO A 311 14.73 -38.50 19.60
N ASP A 312 13.74 -39.39 19.53
CA ASP A 312 13.95 -40.83 19.29
C ASP A 312 14.11 -41.12 17.79
N ARG A 313 15.35 -41.38 17.39
CA ARG A 313 15.72 -41.69 16.00
C ARG A 313 15.14 -43.02 15.50
N SER A 314 14.67 -43.92 16.36
CA SER A 314 14.13 -45.23 15.95
C SER A 314 12.81 -45.11 15.16
N TYR A 315 12.15 -43.96 15.22
CA TYR A 315 10.96 -43.61 14.43
C TYR A 315 11.29 -43.12 13.01
N PHE A 316 12.57 -42.93 12.68
CA PHE A 316 12.99 -42.41 11.38
C PHE A 316 13.92 -43.39 10.68
N ALA A 317 13.92 -43.36 9.35
CA ALA A 317 14.90 -44.03 8.52
C ALA A 317 16.32 -43.47 8.82
N PRO A 318 17.41 -44.10 8.32
CA PRO A 318 18.77 -43.68 8.64
C PRO A 318 19.13 -42.23 8.29
N ASP A 319 18.38 -41.57 7.42
CA ASP A 319 18.51 -40.15 7.07
C ASP A 319 17.93 -39.18 8.13
N CYS A 320 17.21 -39.70 9.13
CA CYS A 320 16.44 -38.94 10.12
C CYS A 320 15.37 -38.02 9.51
N PHE A 321 14.76 -38.42 8.41
CA PHE A 321 13.72 -37.65 7.73
C PHE A 321 12.54 -38.51 7.32
N HIS A 322 12.79 -39.59 6.56
CA HIS A 322 11.72 -40.52 6.21
C HIS A 322 11.29 -41.36 7.42
N PHE A 323 10.06 -41.87 7.39
CA PHE A 323 9.55 -42.76 8.43
C PHE A 323 10.27 -44.11 8.42
N SER A 324 10.62 -44.63 9.59
CA SER A 324 10.99 -46.04 9.73
C SER A 324 9.76 -46.94 9.68
N GLN A 325 9.96 -48.25 9.55
CA GLN A 325 8.88 -49.25 9.60
C GLN A 325 8.04 -49.13 10.89
N LYS A 326 8.66 -48.69 11.99
CA LYS A 326 7.98 -48.39 13.26
C LYS A 326 6.93 -47.28 13.09
N THR A 327 7.30 -46.16 12.49
CA THR A 327 6.40 -45.02 12.28
C THR A 327 5.38 -45.31 11.19
N HIS A 328 5.77 -46.04 10.14
CA HIS A 328 4.81 -46.57 9.16
C HIS A 328 3.71 -47.40 9.84
N SER A 329 4.08 -48.25 10.80
CA SER A 329 3.11 -49.06 11.56
C SER A 329 2.19 -48.18 12.42
N GLN A 330 2.72 -47.16 13.10
CA GLN A 330 1.90 -46.23 13.91
C GLN A 330 0.97 -45.38 13.05
N ALA A 331 1.46 -44.85 11.92
CA ALA A 331 0.65 -44.06 10.99
C ALA A 331 -0.50 -44.88 10.38
N ALA A 332 -0.29 -46.18 10.12
CA ALA A 332 -1.35 -47.08 9.66
C ALA A 332 -2.45 -47.27 10.71
N ARG A 333 -2.08 -47.46 11.99
CA ARG A 333 -3.03 -47.60 13.10
C ARG A 333 -3.80 -46.29 13.34
N ALA A 334 -3.09 -45.17 13.29
CA ALA A 334 -3.68 -43.84 13.45
C ALA A 334 -4.70 -43.53 12.34
N LEU A 335 -4.33 -43.77 11.07
CA LEU A 335 -5.25 -43.58 9.94
C LEU A 335 -6.49 -44.47 10.05
N TRP A 336 -6.32 -45.74 10.40
CA TRP A 336 -7.45 -46.65 10.63
C TRP A 336 -8.41 -46.10 11.69
N ASN A 337 -7.90 -45.70 12.84
CA ASN A 337 -8.73 -45.13 13.91
C ASN A 337 -9.45 -43.85 13.46
N ASN A 338 -8.74 -42.98 12.73
CA ASN A 338 -9.27 -41.71 12.25
C ASN A 338 -10.39 -41.90 11.21
N MET A 339 -10.33 -42.95 10.39
CA MET A 339 -11.41 -43.33 9.46
C MET A 339 -12.71 -43.75 10.18
N LEU A 340 -12.62 -44.21 11.43
CA LEU A 340 -13.76 -44.64 12.25
C LEU A 340 -14.30 -43.52 13.19
N GLU A 341 -13.59 -42.41 13.31
CA GLU A 341 -13.97 -41.26 14.13
C GLU A 341 -14.95 -40.32 13.40
N PRO A 342 -16.05 -39.89 14.05
CA PRO A 342 -16.99 -38.93 13.47
C PRO A 342 -16.31 -37.64 12.99
N LEU A 343 -16.80 -37.05 11.91
CA LEU A 343 -16.34 -35.72 11.48
C LEU A 343 -16.67 -34.67 12.56
N GLY A 344 -15.73 -33.77 12.83
CA GLY A 344 -15.78 -32.82 13.95
C GLY A 344 -15.13 -33.34 15.24
N GLU A 345 -14.93 -34.65 15.36
CA GLU A 345 -14.33 -35.31 16.53
C GLU A 345 -13.08 -36.14 16.18
N LYS A 346 -12.57 -36.00 14.95
CA LYS A 346 -11.37 -36.69 14.50
C LYS A 346 -10.15 -36.24 15.30
N THR A 347 -9.35 -37.19 15.74
CA THR A 347 -8.07 -36.94 16.39
C THR A 347 -7.14 -36.20 15.44
N ASP A 348 -6.54 -35.09 15.88
CA ASP A 348 -5.64 -34.24 15.09
C ASP A 348 -4.20 -34.17 15.64
N ASN A 349 -3.93 -34.77 16.79
CA ASN A 349 -2.67 -34.66 17.52
C ASN A 349 -2.05 -36.02 17.90
N GLN A 350 -2.14 -37.02 17.02
CA GLN A 350 -1.67 -38.36 17.35
C GLN A 350 -0.18 -38.36 17.70
N GLN A 351 0.14 -38.72 18.95
CA GLN A 351 1.51 -38.96 19.39
C GLN A 351 1.94 -40.35 18.91
N MET A 352 3.11 -40.47 18.27
CA MET A 352 3.57 -41.70 17.62
C MET A 352 4.28 -42.64 18.59
N GLU A 353 4.75 -42.10 19.70
CA GLU A 353 5.31 -42.84 20.83
C GLU A 353 4.27 -43.59 21.67
N ASP A 354 3.02 -43.11 21.66
CA ASP A 354 1.94 -43.72 22.41
C ASP A 354 1.53 -45.07 21.81
N GLU A 355 1.01 -45.95 22.66
CA GLU A 355 0.40 -47.19 22.21
C GLU A 355 -0.92 -46.89 21.50
N ILE A 356 -0.94 -47.05 20.17
CA ILE A 356 -2.17 -46.91 19.37
C ILE A 356 -2.86 -48.28 19.29
N VAL A 357 -3.98 -48.41 19.99
CA VAL A 357 -4.86 -49.59 19.91
C VAL A 357 -5.86 -49.40 18.77
N LEU A 358 -6.04 -50.42 17.93
CA LEU A 358 -7.00 -50.37 16.82
C LEU A 358 -8.44 -50.33 17.34
N LYS A 359 -9.19 -49.31 16.92
CA LYS A 359 -10.64 -49.19 17.13
C LYS A 359 -11.38 -50.17 16.23
N CYS A 360 -12.54 -50.62 16.71
CA CYS A 360 -13.41 -51.51 15.96
C CYS A 360 -14.75 -50.84 15.65
N PRO A 361 -15.29 -51.02 14.43
CA PRO A 361 -16.68 -50.67 14.15
C PRO A 361 -17.62 -51.41 15.13
N SER A 362 -18.69 -50.75 15.55
CA SER A 362 -19.72 -51.35 16.41
C SER A 362 -20.92 -51.81 15.57
N GLU A 363 -21.77 -52.68 16.11
CA GLU A 363 -23.01 -53.08 15.42
C GLU A 363 -23.92 -51.88 15.10
N THR A 364 -23.94 -50.85 15.96
CA THR A 364 -24.73 -49.64 15.76
C THR A 364 -24.09 -48.63 14.83
N GLU A 365 -22.76 -48.68 14.65
CA GLU A 365 -21.99 -47.77 13.81
C GLU A 365 -20.92 -48.52 13.01
N PRO A 366 -21.31 -49.40 12.07
CA PRO A 366 -20.39 -50.32 11.39
C PRO A 366 -19.65 -49.68 10.19
N PHE A 367 -19.91 -48.41 9.90
CA PHE A 367 -19.50 -47.74 8.67
C PHE A 367 -18.25 -46.87 8.84
N LEU A 368 -17.49 -46.70 7.76
CA LEU A 368 -16.48 -45.65 7.66
C LEU A 368 -17.15 -44.27 7.77
N ARG A 369 -16.51 -43.34 8.48
CA ARG A 369 -17.13 -42.05 8.81
C ARG A 369 -17.02 -41.06 7.67
N THR A 370 -18.16 -40.47 7.34
CA THR A 370 -18.39 -39.44 6.32
C THR A 370 -19.22 -38.32 6.94
N TYR A 371 -19.36 -37.17 6.26
CA TYR A 371 -20.15 -36.06 6.79
C TYR A 371 -21.60 -36.46 7.10
N LYS A 372 -22.23 -37.24 6.20
CA LYS A 372 -23.63 -37.66 6.30
C LYS A 372 -23.89 -38.58 7.50
N ASN A 373 -23.07 -39.62 7.67
CA ASN A 373 -23.23 -40.58 8.79
C ASN A 373 -22.57 -40.13 10.11
N SER A 374 -21.91 -38.96 10.12
CA SER A 374 -21.47 -38.26 11.33
C SER A 374 -22.46 -37.17 11.76
N ASN A 375 -23.55 -36.96 11.03
CA ASN A 375 -24.46 -35.81 11.20
C ASN A 375 -23.71 -34.46 11.23
N TYR A 376 -22.65 -34.35 10.44
CA TYR A 376 -21.79 -33.19 10.38
C TYR A 376 -22.27 -32.27 9.25
N THR A 377 -22.60 -31.02 9.59
CA THR A 377 -22.87 -29.99 8.59
C THR A 377 -21.59 -29.20 8.37
N TYR A 378 -21.09 -29.18 7.15
CA TYR A 378 -19.94 -28.33 6.81
C TYR A 378 -20.24 -26.89 7.22
N PRO A 379 -19.29 -26.18 7.86
CA PRO A 379 -19.47 -24.77 8.21
C PRO A 379 -19.71 -23.97 6.92
N SER A 380 -20.98 -23.72 6.58
CA SER A 380 -21.34 -22.83 5.48
C SER A 380 -20.91 -21.42 5.88
N ARG A 381 -19.78 -20.97 5.35
CA ARG A 381 -19.33 -19.59 5.47
C ARG A 381 -20.07 -18.65 4.51
N THR A 382 -21.33 -18.92 4.16
CA THR A 382 -22.22 -17.81 3.80
C THR A 382 -22.63 -17.10 5.10
N LEU A 383 -21.69 -16.40 5.74
CA LEU A 383 -22.07 -15.45 6.79
C LEU A 383 -22.92 -14.37 6.12
N ASN A 384 -24.21 -14.34 6.47
CA ASN A 384 -25.11 -13.28 6.06
C ASN A 384 -24.73 -12.02 6.85
N TYR A 385 -24.23 -10.99 6.15
CA TYR A 385 -23.94 -9.66 6.71
C TYR A 385 -24.90 -8.60 6.17
N GLY A 386 -26.10 -9.03 5.79
CA GLY A 386 -27.18 -8.17 5.37
C GLY A 386 -27.78 -7.36 6.51
N SER A 387 -28.62 -6.41 6.12
CA SER A 387 -29.33 -5.51 7.02
C SER A 387 -30.80 -5.45 6.64
N GLN A 388 -31.60 -4.87 7.53
CA GLN A 388 -32.99 -4.52 7.24
C GLN A 388 -33.13 -3.01 7.26
N LEU A 389 -33.92 -2.48 6.33
CA LEU A 389 -34.26 -1.07 6.26
C LEU A 389 -35.76 -0.93 6.48
N LEU A 390 -36.16 -0.25 7.57
CA LEU A 390 -37.54 -0.20 8.04
C LEU A 390 -38.27 1.11 7.67
N CYS A 391 -37.84 1.78 6.60
CA CYS A 391 -38.38 3.09 6.24
C CYS A 391 -39.78 3.00 5.64
N GLU A 392 -40.71 3.80 6.18
CA GLU A 392 -42.09 3.92 5.69
C GLU A 392 -42.19 4.72 4.39
N ASP A 393 -41.56 5.90 4.31
CA ASP A 393 -41.49 6.70 3.09
C ASP A 393 -40.24 6.36 2.28
N ARG A 394 -40.45 5.83 1.09
CA ARG A 394 -39.41 5.54 0.10
C ARG A 394 -39.66 6.25 -1.24
N SER A 395 -40.58 7.21 -1.24
CA SER A 395 -41.01 7.88 -2.46
C SER A 395 -39.97 8.89 -2.96
N PRO A 396 -39.80 9.03 -4.29
CA PRO A 396 -39.01 10.12 -4.87
C PRO A 396 -39.65 11.48 -4.57
N SER A 397 -38.89 12.55 -4.80
CA SER A 397 -39.40 13.92 -4.65
C SER A 397 -40.52 14.20 -5.66
N SER A 398 -41.57 14.89 -5.19
CA SER A 398 -42.68 15.35 -6.02
C SER A 398 -42.95 16.83 -5.73
N PRO A 399 -42.62 17.74 -6.66
CA PRO A 399 -42.02 17.52 -7.99
C PRO A 399 -40.57 16.99 -7.94
N PRO A 400 -40.00 16.49 -9.06
CA PRO A 400 -38.61 16.03 -9.12
C PRO A 400 -37.62 17.09 -8.61
N ALA A 401 -36.62 16.66 -7.83
CA ALA A 401 -35.64 17.56 -7.24
C ALA A 401 -34.87 18.34 -8.33
N THR A 402 -34.85 19.67 -8.20
CA THR A 402 -34.09 20.59 -9.05
C THR A 402 -32.83 21.12 -8.38
N SER A 403 -32.71 20.94 -7.07
CA SER A 403 -31.56 21.34 -6.26
C SER A 403 -31.02 20.14 -5.48
N VAL A 404 -29.70 20.05 -5.36
CA VAL A 404 -29.01 19.00 -4.59
C VAL A 404 -29.40 19.05 -3.10
N HIS A 405 -29.80 20.22 -2.61
CA HIS A 405 -30.24 20.42 -1.23
C HIS A 405 -31.64 19.89 -0.94
N SER A 406 -32.39 19.51 -1.98
CA SER A 406 -33.73 18.91 -1.92
C SER A 406 -33.75 17.43 -2.32
N LEU A 407 -32.58 16.79 -2.36
CA LEU A 407 -32.42 15.43 -2.87
C LEU A 407 -32.85 14.38 -1.84
N LYS A 408 -33.91 13.60 -2.14
CA LYS A 408 -34.26 12.39 -1.38
C LYS A 408 -33.42 11.21 -1.86
N PRO A 409 -33.25 10.14 -1.05
CA PRO A 409 -32.54 8.94 -1.49
C PRO A 409 -33.09 8.32 -2.78
N ALA A 410 -34.42 8.31 -2.94
CA ALA A 410 -35.10 7.79 -4.13
C ALA A 410 -34.86 8.60 -5.42
N ASP A 411 -34.37 9.85 -5.32
CA ASP A 411 -34.06 10.67 -6.48
C ASP A 411 -32.70 10.31 -7.13
N VAL A 412 -31.80 9.69 -6.37
CA VAL A 412 -30.48 9.26 -6.86
C VAL A 412 -30.66 8.12 -7.84
N LYS A 413 -30.10 8.28 -9.05
CA LYS A 413 -30.13 7.26 -10.11
C LYS A 413 -28.78 6.66 -10.40
N ILE A 414 -27.70 7.43 -10.24
CA ILE A 414 -26.34 7.00 -10.52
C ILE A 414 -25.54 7.00 -9.23
N ILE A 415 -24.81 5.91 -8.97
CA ILE A 415 -23.82 5.86 -7.90
C ILE A 415 -22.44 5.57 -8.47
N ALA A 416 -21.41 6.26 -7.98
CA ALA A 416 -20.04 6.11 -8.45
C ALA A 416 -19.06 6.26 -7.29
N ALA A 417 -17.83 5.75 -7.44
CA ALA A 417 -16.82 5.90 -6.41
C ALA A 417 -15.39 6.06 -6.96
N LEU A 418 -14.60 6.87 -6.25
CA LEU A 418 -13.17 7.09 -6.45
C LEU A 418 -12.43 6.73 -5.16
N GLY A 419 -11.23 6.16 -5.26
CA GLY A 419 -10.43 5.88 -4.08
C GLY A 419 -9.34 4.83 -4.22
N ASP A 420 -9.00 4.22 -3.09
CA ASP A 420 -7.97 3.19 -2.96
C ASP A 420 -8.53 1.77 -2.78
N SER A 421 -7.74 0.90 -2.14
CA SER A 421 -8.06 -0.50 -1.88
C SER A 421 -9.34 -0.69 -1.06
N LEU A 422 -9.69 0.20 -0.14
CA LEU A 422 -10.93 0.10 0.64
C LEU A 422 -12.15 0.31 -0.26
N THR A 423 -12.12 1.33 -1.12
CA THR A 423 -13.22 1.62 -2.05
C THR A 423 -13.28 0.59 -3.20
N ALA A 424 -12.13 0.03 -3.60
CA ALA A 424 -12.07 -1.05 -4.58
C ALA A 424 -12.64 -2.38 -4.05
N GLY A 425 -12.71 -2.53 -2.72
CA GLY A 425 -13.14 -3.77 -2.07
C GLY A 425 -12.05 -4.84 -2.05
N THR A 426 -10.82 -4.42 -1.76
CA THR A 426 -9.66 -5.31 -1.67
C THR A 426 -9.82 -6.26 -0.50
N ALA A 427 -9.64 -7.56 -0.75
CA ALA A 427 -9.63 -8.62 0.25
C ALA A 427 -10.93 -8.87 1.06
N ILE A 428 -12.07 -8.27 0.69
CA ILE A 428 -13.30 -8.28 1.51
C ILE A 428 -13.75 -9.69 1.91
N ALA A 429 -13.78 -10.62 0.94
CA ALA A 429 -14.18 -12.00 1.17
C ALA A 429 -12.98 -12.96 1.20
N SER A 430 -11.76 -12.43 1.34
CA SER A 430 -10.56 -13.24 1.44
C SER A 430 -10.52 -13.98 2.77
N ASP A 431 -10.14 -15.25 2.71
CA ASP A 431 -9.84 -16.10 3.87
C ASP A 431 -8.33 -16.33 4.04
N ASN A 432 -7.52 -15.74 3.16
CA ASN A 432 -6.06 -15.90 3.10
C ASN A 432 -5.28 -14.67 2.61
N LEU A 433 -3.95 -14.67 2.83
CA LEU A 433 -3.06 -13.56 2.47
C LEU A 433 -2.69 -13.48 0.97
N LEU A 434 -3.01 -14.50 0.18
CA LEU A 434 -2.67 -14.57 -1.25
C LEU A 434 -3.80 -14.09 -2.14
N ASP A 435 -5.00 -14.01 -1.57
CA ASP A 435 -6.19 -13.37 -2.16
C ASP A 435 -6.31 -11.89 -1.78
N LEU A 436 -5.30 -11.32 -1.10
CA LEU A 436 -5.31 -9.89 -0.73
C LEU A 436 -5.29 -8.96 -1.94
N ASN A 437 -4.85 -9.43 -3.10
CA ASN A 437 -4.84 -8.61 -4.32
C ASN A 437 -6.19 -8.64 -5.05
N THR A 438 -7.14 -9.48 -4.61
CA THR A 438 -8.45 -9.58 -5.24
C THR A 438 -9.34 -8.44 -4.74
N ALA A 439 -9.79 -7.62 -5.68
CA ALA A 439 -10.83 -6.62 -5.43
C ALA A 439 -12.21 -7.26 -5.63
N TYR A 440 -12.90 -7.54 -4.53
CA TYR A 440 -14.30 -7.95 -4.45
C TYR A 440 -15.22 -6.75 -4.64
N ARG A 441 -15.18 -6.19 -5.87
CA ARG A 441 -15.90 -4.98 -6.28
C ARG A 441 -17.35 -4.98 -5.81
N GLY A 442 -18.07 -6.07 -6.02
CA GLY A 442 -19.48 -6.21 -5.68
C GLY A 442 -19.80 -6.20 -4.19
N LEU A 443 -18.82 -6.39 -3.31
CA LEU A 443 -18.98 -6.33 -1.86
C LEU A 443 -18.48 -5.00 -1.26
N SER A 444 -17.94 -4.08 -2.07
CA SER A 444 -17.42 -2.81 -1.59
C SER A 444 -18.49 -1.98 -0.88
N TRP A 445 -18.17 -1.52 0.32
CA TRP A 445 -19.08 -0.78 1.21
C TRP A 445 -19.76 0.43 0.56
N SER A 446 -19.05 1.18 -0.28
CA SER A 446 -19.53 2.43 -0.88
C SER A 446 -20.15 2.27 -2.27
N ILE A 447 -19.88 1.16 -2.97
CA ILE A 447 -20.21 1.04 -4.41
C ILE A 447 -20.48 -0.40 -4.91
N GLY A 448 -20.39 -1.42 -4.06
CA GLY A 448 -20.71 -2.81 -4.42
C GLY A 448 -22.23 -3.06 -4.44
N GLY A 449 -22.72 -3.87 -5.37
CA GLY A 449 -24.14 -4.19 -5.51
C GLY A 449 -24.45 -5.68 -5.65
N ASP A 450 -23.58 -6.56 -5.17
CA ASP A 450 -23.86 -7.99 -5.13
C ASP A 450 -25.01 -8.31 -4.15
N ALA A 451 -25.83 -9.28 -4.52
CA ALA A 451 -26.98 -9.76 -3.75
C ALA A 451 -28.03 -8.65 -3.42
N SER A 452 -28.83 -8.88 -2.38
CA SER A 452 -29.81 -7.95 -1.82
C SER A 452 -29.32 -7.38 -0.49
N LEU A 453 -29.94 -6.29 -0.02
CA LEU A 453 -29.65 -5.72 1.30
C LEU A 453 -29.77 -6.75 2.43
N GLU A 454 -30.71 -7.68 2.34
CA GLU A 454 -30.93 -8.76 3.31
C GLU A 454 -29.75 -9.74 3.44
N ASN A 455 -28.87 -9.81 2.42
CA ASN A 455 -27.72 -10.73 2.40
C ASN A 455 -26.37 -10.01 2.47
N VAL A 456 -26.26 -8.83 1.86
CA VAL A 456 -25.02 -8.05 1.76
C VAL A 456 -25.33 -6.56 1.93
N THR A 457 -24.79 -5.96 2.99
CA THR A 457 -24.97 -4.54 3.26
C THR A 457 -23.91 -3.69 2.54
N THR A 458 -24.33 -2.93 1.54
CA THR A 458 -23.52 -1.92 0.84
C THR A 458 -24.37 -0.68 0.58
N LEU A 459 -23.73 0.46 0.32
CA LEU A 459 -24.46 1.70 0.01
C LEU A 459 -25.41 1.54 -1.20
N PRO A 460 -25.03 0.96 -2.35
CA PRO A 460 -25.98 0.70 -3.44
C PRO A 460 -27.16 -0.20 -3.05
N ASN A 461 -26.93 -1.24 -2.24
CA ASN A 461 -28.02 -2.13 -1.81
C ASN A 461 -29.01 -1.40 -0.90
N ILE A 462 -28.56 -0.42 -0.10
CA ILE A 462 -29.46 0.46 0.66
C ILE A 462 -30.23 1.39 -0.28
N PHE A 463 -29.56 2.05 -1.23
CA PHE A 463 -30.25 2.95 -2.19
C PHE A 463 -31.26 2.21 -3.09
N ARG A 464 -31.01 0.94 -3.43
CA ARG A 464 -31.93 0.12 -4.23
C ARG A 464 -33.26 -0.16 -3.53
N GLU A 465 -33.33 -0.05 -2.20
CA GLU A 465 -34.60 -0.10 -1.45
C GLU A 465 -35.49 1.12 -1.73
N PHE A 466 -34.90 2.24 -2.15
CA PHE A 466 -35.58 3.48 -2.52
C PHE A 466 -35.77 3.62 -4.04
N ASN A 467 -34.78 3.20 -4.82
CA ASN A 467 -34.80 3.27 -6.27
C ASN A 467 -34.24 1.99 -6.90
N VAL A 468 -35.13 1.10 -7.34
CA VAL A 468 -34.77 -0.16 -8.00
C VAL A 468 -34.09 0.02 -9.36
N THR A 469 -34.15 1.23 -9.93
CA THR A 469 -33.52 1.59 -11.21
C THR A 469 -32.11 2.17 -11.06
N LEU A 470 -31.55 2.17 -9.84
CA LEU A 470 -30.19 2.61 -9.59
C LEU A 470 -29.18 1.90 -10.50
N VAL A 471 -28.26 2.65 -11.08
CA VAL A 471 -27.14 2.15 -11.89
C VAL A 471 -25.81 2.73 -11.39
N GLY A 472 -24.70 2.14 -11.81
CA GLY A 472 -23.35 2.64 -11.53
C GLY A 472 -22.56 1.78 -10.55
N TYR A 473 -23.26 1.00 -9.72
CA TYR A 473 -22.63 0.07 -8.78
C TYR A 473 -21.86 -1.05 -9.47
N SER A 474 -20.89 -1.59 -8.75
CA SER A 474 -20.01 -2.67 -9.18
C SER A 474 -20.50 -4.03 -8.68
N THR A 475 -20.10 -5.12 -9.35
CA THR A 475 -20.50 -6.51 -9.03
C THR A 475 -19.30 -7.46 -9.13
N GLY A 476 -19.34 -8.61 -8.46
CA GLY A 476 -18.30 -9.65 -8.56
C GLY A 476 -16.89 -9.20 -8.16
N THR A 477 -15.87 -9.81 -8.76
CA THR A 477 -14.44 -9.52 -8.53
C THR A 477 -13.77 -8.96 -9.79
N GLY A 478 -12.75 -8.11 -9.66
CA GLY A 478 -11.99 -7.61 -10.82
C GLY A 478 -11.24 -6.29 -10.59
N SER A 479 -10.48 -5.87 -11.59
CA SER A 479 -9.81 -4.56 -11.69
C SER A 479 -10.79 -3.45 -12.07
N GLU A 480 -10.34 -2.19 -12.02
CA GLU A 480 -11.11 -1.00 -12.43
C GLU A 480 -11.43 -0.97 -13.94
N ASN A 481 -10.72 -1.78 -14.73
CA ASN A 481 -10.91 -1.89 -16.17
C ASN A 481 -11.95 -2.96 -16.55
N ASP A 482 -12.33 -3.84 -15.63
CA ASP A 482 -13.29 -4.89 -15.90
C ASP A 482 -14.72 -4.33 -15.94
N SER A 483 -15.56 -4.89 -16.82
CA SER A 483 -16.91 -4.38 -17.05
C SER A 483 -17.79 -4.37 -15.79
N ASN A 484 -17.54 -5.30 -14.87
CA ASN A 484 -18.27 -5.43 -13.61
C ASN A 484 -17.83 -4.42 -12.54
N ALA A 485 -16.69 -3.73 -12.70
CA ALA A 485 -16.32 -2.59 -11.85
C ALA A 485 -17.17 -1.34 -12.16
N PHE A 486 -17.65 -1.21 -13.39
CA PHE A 486 -18.49 -0.11 -13.86
C PHE A 486 -18.03 1.30 -13.41
N LEU A 487 -18.76 1.99 -12.52
CA LEU A 487 -18.37 3.33 -12.02
C LEU A 487 -17.56 3.30 -10.72
N ASN A 488 -17.14 2.13 -10.25
CA ASN A 488 -16.10 1.99 -9.22
C ASN A 488 -14.72 2.14 -9.88
N GLN A 489 -14.18 3.35 -9.81
CA GLN A 489 -12.89 3.71 -10.39
C GLN A 489 -11.74 3.72 -9.36
N ALA A 490 -11.99 3.17 -8.18
CA ALA A 490 -10.97 3.03 -7.16
C ALA A 490 -9.92 1.97 -7.53
N VAL A 491 -8.66 2.23 -7.19
CA VAL A 491 -7.52 1.38 -7.56
C VAL A 491 -6.77 0.96 -6.30
N PRO A 492 -6.58 -0.35 -6.04
CA PRO A 492 -5.78 -0.80 -4.91
C PRO A 492 -4.36 -0.19 -4.90
N GLY A 493 -3.91 0.30 -3.74
CA GLY A 493 -2.63 0.98 -3.60
C GLY A 493 -2.60 2.44 -4.09
N ALA A 494 -3.72 2.98 -4.58
CA ALA A 494 -3.78 4.38 -5.00
C ALA A 494 -3.49 5.35 -3.85
N GLN A 495 -2.72 6.37 -4.20
CA GLN A 495 -2.42 7.55 -3.37
C GLN A 495 -3.21 8.75 -3.88
N ALA A 496 -3.23 9.86 -3.13
CA ALA A 496 -4.00 11.05 -3.51
C ALA A 496 -3.66 11.57 -4.92
N GLU A 497 -2.40 11.47 -5.38
CA GLU A 497 -1.98 11.87 -6.72
C GLU A 497 -2.66 11.11 -7.88
N HIS A 498 -3.24 9.94 -7.61
CA HIS A 498 -3.93 9.12 -8.61
C HIS A 498 -5.40 9.53 -8.79
N LEU A 499 -6.01 10.22 -7.82
CA LEU A 499 -7.43 10.58 -7.86
C LEU A 499 -7.84 11.41 -9.08
N PRO A 500 -7.06 12.43 -9.53
CA PRO A 500 -7.44 13.21 -10.71
C PRO A 500 -7.60 12.36 -11.97
N ALA A 501 -6.81 11.30 -12.13
CA ALA A 501 -6.93 10.36 -13.25
C ALA A 501 -8.21 9.53 -13.14
N GLN A 502 -8.53 9.02 -11.94
CA GLN A 502 -9.77 8.28 -11.69
C GLN A 502 -11.00 9.15 -11.98
N ALA A 503 -11.01 10.42 -11.56
CA ALA A 503 -12.12 11.35 -11.84
C ALA A 503 -12.34 11.60 -13.34
N ARG A 504 -11.26 11.78 -14.12
CA ARG A 504 -11.35 11.94 -15.58
C ARG A 504 -11.91 10.68 -16.25
N ASN A 505 -11.48 9.49 -15.82
CA ASN A 505 -12.02 8.25 -16.38
C ASN A 505 -13.49 8.04 -16.01
N LEU A 506 -13.85 8.35 -14.76
CA LEU A 506 -15.24 8.30 -14.30
C LEU A 506 -16.15 9.23 -15.13
N LEU A 507 -15.71 10.47 -15.37
CA LEU A 507 -16.41 11.43 -16.25
C LEU A 507 -16.61 10.89 -17.66
N ARG A 508 -15.57 10.30 -18.24
CA ARG A 508 -15.65 9.68 -19.57
C ARG A 508 -16.72 8.59 -19.59
N LEU A 509 -16.70 7.67 -18.63
CA LEU A 509 -17.67 6.58 -18.53
C LEU A 509 -19.09 7.10 -18.40
N MET A 510 -19.34 8.05 -17.50
CA MET A 510 -20.67 8.64 -17.31
C MET A 510 -21.20 9.37 -18.55
N LYS A 511 -20.32 10.01 -19.34
CA LYS A 511 -20.72 10.70 -20.59
C LYS A 511 -21.01 9.75 -21.75
N THR A 512 -20.39 8.57 -21.76
CA THR A 512 -20.47 7.63 -22.89
C THR A 512 -21.45 6.48 -22.69
N ASP A 513 -21.81 6.15 -21.44
CA ASP A 513 -22.68 5.01 -21.17
C ASP A 513 -24.15 5.35 -21.48
N PRO A 514 -24.83 4.60 -22.37
CA PRO A 514 -26.19 4.91 -22.80
C PRO A 514 -27.25 4.73 -21.71
N ARG A 515 -26.92 4.09 -20.58
CA ARG A 515 -27.83 3.93 -19.43
C ARG A 515 -27.90 5.18 -18.56
N ILE A 516 -27.03 6.17 -18.81
CA ILE A 516 -26.86 7.36 -17.97
C ILE A 516 -27.27 8.58 -18.78
N ASP A 517 -28.32 9.28 -18.35
CA ASP A 517 -28.53 10.65 -18.81
C ASP A 517 -27.60 11.56 -18.02
N PHE A 518 -26.42 11.83 -18.62
CA PHE A 518 -25.38 12.62 -17.98
C PHE A 518 -25.91 13.99 -17.51
N SER A 519 -26.87 14.58 -18.23
CA SER A 519 -27.43 15.91 -17.91
C SER A 519 -28.57 15.88 -16.89
N ALA A 520 -29.42 14.86 -16.94
CA ALA A 520 -30.69 14.86 -16.21
C ALA A 520 -30.69 14.02 -14.92
N ASP A 521 -29.88 12.96 -14.85
CA ASP A 521 -29.92 12.03 -13.72
C ASP A 521 -29.15 12.58 -12.50
N TRP A 522 -29.64 12.35 -11.28
CA TRP A 522 -28.89 12.70 -10.07
C TRP A 522 -27.81 11.65 -9.79
N LYS A 523 -26.58 12.11 -9.55
CA LYS A 523 -25.41 11.27 -9.27
C LYS A 523 -24.91 11.44 -7.84
N LEU A 524 -24.63 10.33 -7.17
CA LEU A 524 -23.91 10.29 -5.90
C LEU A 524 -22.49 9.76 -6.16
N ILE A 525 -21.48 10.54 -5.81
CA ILE A 525 -20.07 10.16 -6.01
C ILE A 525 -19.38 10.07 -4.65
N THR A 526 -18.95 8.89 -4.24
CA THR A 526 -18.16 8.70 -3.01
C THR A 526 -16.66 8.83 -3.31
N VAL A 527 -15.93 9.60 -2.51
CA VAL A 527 -14.46 9.75 -2.63
C VAL A 527 -13.82 9.38 -1.30
N HIS A 528 -12.89 8.44 -1.30
CA HIS A 528 -12.10 8.08 -0.12
C HIS A 528 -10.66 7.71 -0.51
N ILE A 529 -9.68 8.36 0.10
CA ILE A 529 -8.25 8.19 -0.21
C ILE A 529 -7.40 8.54 1.02
N GLY A 530 -6.13 8.17 1.00
CA GLY A 530 -5.11 8.73 1.91
C GLY A 530 -4.49 7.72 2.87
N GLY A 531 -5.03 6.50 2.96
CA GLY A 531 -4.42 5.43 3.76
C GLY A 531 -3.00 5.11 3.28
N ASN A 532 -2.81 4.96 1.96
CA ASN A 532 -1.50 4.68 1.37
C ASN A 532 -0.50 5.83 1.55
N ASP A 533 -0.96 7.08 1.46
CA ASP A 533 -0.16 8.28 1.69
C ASP A 533 0.36 8.29 3.15
N LEU A 534 -0.52 8.06 4.13
CA LEU A 534 -0.15 7.96 5.55
C LEU A 534 0.80 6.79 5.84
N CYS A 535 0.57 5.64 5.22
CA CYS A 535 1.42 4.46 5.37
C CYS A 535 2.85 4.64 4.87
N ASN A 536 3.08 5.63 3.99
CA ASN A 536 4.38 5.98 3.42
C ASN A 536 4.90 7.36 3.86
N TYR A 537 4.16 8.11 4.68
CA TYR A 537 4.49 9.49 5.05
C TYR A 537 5.91 9.64 5.61
N CYS A 538 6.32 8.76 6.52
CA CYS A 538 7.66 8.79 7.12
C CYS A 538 8.81 8.52 6.13
N LYS A 539 8.53 7.97 4.95
CA LYS A 539 9.53 7.71 3.90
C LYS A 539 9.82 8.95 3.07
N ASP A 540 8.80 9.77 2.82
CA ASP A 540 8.91 11.01 2.04
C ASP A 540 7.86 12.05 2.51
N PRO A 541 8.10 12.73 3.64
CA PRO A 541 7.15 13.69 4.20
C PRO A 541 6.84 14.88 3.28
N GLY A 542 7.75 15.20 2.35
CA GLY A 542 7.55 16.27 1.37
C GLY A 542 6.56 15.85 0.29
N HIS A 543 6.76 14.68 -0.31
CA HIS A 543 5.83 14.12 -1.29
C HIS A 543 4.43 13.90 -0.68
N TYR A 544 4.36 13.27 0.49
CA TYR A 544 3.11 12.98 1.21
C TYR A 544 2.67 14.12 2.15
N SER A 545 3.10 15.37 1.94
CA SER A 545 2.67 16.50 2.79
C SER A 545 1.16 16.73 2.71
N ASP A 546 0.59 17.32 3.75
CA ASP A 546 -0.83 17.72 3.82
C ASP A 546 -1.20 18.71 2.71
N VAL A 547 -0.28 19.59 2.33
CA VAL A 547 -0.43 20.51 1.20
C VAL A 547 -0.59 19.75 -0.11
N ASN A 548 0.29 18.80 -0.40
CA ASN A 548 0.19 17.99 -1.61
C ASN A 548 -1.07 17.14 -1.61
N PHE A 549 -1.34 16.45 -0.50
CA PHE A 549 -2.55 15.64 -0.33
C PHE A 549 -3.82 16.45 -0.62
N THR A 550 -3.99 17.60 0.07
CA THR A 550 -5.16 18.46 -0.06
C THR A 550 -5.28 19.02 -1.48
N ARG A 551 -4.16 19.42 -2.11
CA ARG A 551 -4.12 19.88 -3.50
C ARG A 551 -4.60 18.81 -4.48
N ARG A 552 -4.21 17.54 -4.30
CA ARG A 552 -4.67 16.45 -5.18
C ARG A 552 -6.16 16.16 -5.04
N VAL A 553 -6.69 16.25 -3.82
CA VAL A 553 -8.13 16.14 -3.59
C VAL A 553 -8.86 17.35 -4.19
N GLN A 554 -8.33 18.56 -4.04
CA GLN A 554 -8.86 19.77 -4.68
C GLN A 554 -8.87 19.65 -6.20
N GLU A 555 -7.77 19.22 -6.84
CA GLU A 555 -7.70 18.98 -8.29
C GLU A 555 -8.81 18.01 -8.74
N THR A 556 -9.07 16.97 -7.96
CA THR A 556 -10.11 15.97 -8.24
C THR A 556 -11.51 16.56 -8.15
N LEU A 557 -11.81 17.34 -7.10
CA LEU A 557 -13.10 17.99 -6.93
C LEU A 557 -13.32 19.11 -7.97
N ASP A 558 -12.28 19.85 -8.33
CA ASP A 558 -12.30 20.86 -9.40
C ASP A 558 -12.64 20.21 -10.76
N ILE A 559 -12.11 19.03 -11.06
CA ILE A 559 -12.45 18.26 -12.27
C ILE A 559 -13.95 17.92 -12.31
N LEU A 560 -14.55 17.57 -11.17
CA LEU A 560 -15.97 17.25 -11.08
C LEU A 560 -16.85 18.51 -11.15
N HIS A 561 -16.34 19.67 -10.72
CA HIS A 561 -17.11 20.92 -10.57
C HIS A 561 -17.03 21.90 -11.77
N LYS A 562 -15.87 22.08 -12.43
CA LYS A 562 -15.63 23.19 -13.39
C LYS A 562 -16.24 22.99 -14.80
N GLU A 563 -16.79 24.08 -15.35
CA GLU A 563 -17.83 24.17 -16.41
C GLU A 563 -17.68 23.35 -17.70
N ALA A 564 -16.47 23.15 -18.26
CA ALA A 564 -16.33 22.34 -19.48
C ALA A 564 -16.42 20.82 -19.23
N SER A 565 -16.18 20.39 -17.98
CA SER A 565 -16.19 19.00 -17.52
C SER A 565 -17.18 18.73 -16.39
N ALA A 566 -17.92 19.76 -15.95
CA ALA A 566 -18.77 19.73 -14.77
C ALA A 566 -19.75 18.55 -14.82
N VAL A 567 -19.80 17.79 -13.73
CA VAL A 567 -20.90 16.86 -13.51
C VAL A 567 -22.12 17.69 -13.10
N PRO A 568 -23.20 17.72 -13.89
CA PRO A 568 -24.43 18.33 -13.45
C PRO A 568 -25.16 17.38 -12.49
N LYS A 569 -25.99 17.95 -11.61
CA LYS A 569 -26.84 17.18 -10.68
C LYS A 569 -26.05 16.14 -9.86
N ALA A 570 -25.06 16.58 -9.10
CA ALA A 570 -24.19 15.70 -8.32
C ALA A 570 -24.08 16.07 -6.84
N LEU A 571 -24.19 15.06 -5.99
CA LEU A 571 -23.77 15.11 -4.59
C LEU A 571 -22.45 14.35 -4.46
N VAL A 572 -21.35 15.04 -4.13
CA VAL A 572 -20.05 14.40 -3.88
C VAL A 572 -19.88 14.19 -2.38
N SER A 573 -19.78 12.93 -1.96
CA SER A 573 -19.58 12.54 -0.57
C SER A 573 -18.11 12.17 -0.33
N VAL A 574 -17.35 13.09 0.25
CA VAL A 574 -15.93 12.87 0.60
C VAL A 574 -15.87 12.23 1.98
N VAL A 575 -15.40 10.99 2.06
CA VAL A 575 -15.19 10.31 3.34
C VAL A 575 -13.77 10.58 3.81
N ASP A 576 -13.65 11.12 5.02
CA ASP A 576 -12.40 11.64 5.56
C ASP A 576 -11.31 10.56 5.68
N VAL A 577 -10.05 10.96 5.86
CA VAL A 577 -8.94 10.02 5.98
C VAL A 577 -9.08 9.19 7.25
N MET A 578 -8.82 7.89 7.12
CA MET A 578 -8.87 6.94 8.22
C MET A 578 -7.75 7.21 9.24
N ASN A 579 -8.11 7.38 10.51
CA ASN A 579 -7.13 7.33 11.59
C ASN A 579 -6.63 5.88 11.78
N LEU A 580 -5.44 5.60 11.26
CA LEU A 580 -4.85 4.25 11.24
C LEU A 580 -4.23 3.82 12.59
N LEU A 581 -4.00 4.75 13.51
CA LEU A 581 -3.26 4.47 14.75
C LEU A 581 -3.93 3.40 15.64
N PRO A 582 -5.27 3.38 15.84
CA PRO A 582 -5.93 2.34 16.63
C PRO A 582 -5.73 0.91 16.07
N LEU A 583 -5.61 0.76 14.74
CA LEU A 583 -5.43 -0.54 14.09
C LEU A 583 -4.08 -1.19 14.41
N ARG A 584 -3.10 -0.40 14.88
CA ARG A 584 -1.79 -0.92 15.32
C ARG A 584 -1.92 -1.95 16.44
N GLN A 585 -2.95 -1.86 17.29
CA GLN A 585 -3.21 -2.83 18.35
C GLN A 585 -3.37 -4.26 17.80
N LEU A 586 -3.93 -4.43 16.59
CA LEU A 586 -4.09 -5.72 15.90
C LEU A 586 -2.74 -6.38 15.56
N PHE A 587 -1.66 -5.60 15.45
CA PHE A 587 -0.32 -6.10 15.11
C PHE A 587 0.60 -6.21 16.32
N MET A 588 0.25 -5.59 17.45
CA MET A 588 1.03 -5.64 18.68
C MET A 588 0.60 -6.78 19.63
N ASP A 589 -0.65 -7.21 19.56
CA ASP A 589 -1.15 -8.28 20.41
C ASP A 589 -0.66 -9.65 19.93
N SER A 590 0.24 -10.27 20.69
CA SER A 590 0.82 -11.59 20.37
C SER A 590 -0.20 -12.74 20.28
N GLN A 591 -1.40 -12.58 20.84
CA GLN A 591 -2.48 -13.57 20.75
C GLN A 591 -3.28 -13.45 19.46
N THR A 592 -3.23 -12.29 18.80
CA THR A 592 -3.84 -12.09 17.48
C THR A 592 -2.96 -12.68 16.38
N GLN A 593 -3.56 -13.40 15.42
CA GLN A 593 -2.83 -14.09 14.34
C GLN A 593 -2.56 -13.19 13.13
N CYS A 594 -2.41 -11.88 13.34
CA CYS A 594 -2.15 -10.94 12.26
C CYS A 594 -0.73 -11.12 11.69
N PRO A 595 -0.53 -10.93 10.38
CA PRO A 595 0.75 -11.18 9.73
C PRO A 595 1.75 -10.05 10.03
N THR A 596 2.30 -10.03 11.25
CA THR A 596 3.28 -9.02 11.68
C THR A 596 4.52 -8.94 10.80
N TYR A 597 4.87 -10.04 10.10
CA TYR A 597 5.94 -10.04 9.10
C TYR A 597 5.64 -9.23 7.83
N MET A 598 4.36 -8.91 7.57
CA MET A 598 3.92 -8.04 6.47
C MET A 598 3.70 -6.60 6.92
N ALA A 599 3.86 -6.28 8.21
CA ALA A 599 3.60 -4.94 8.77
C ALA A 599 4.29 -3.83 7.98
N ASP A 600 5.56 -4.03 7.59
CA ASP A 600 6.33 -3.06 6.79
C ASP A 600 5.77 -2.89 5.37
N TYR A 601 5.34 -3.99 4.75
CA TYR A 601 4.74 -3.98 3.42
C TYR A 601 3.34 -3.36 3.41
N LEU A 602 2.54 -3.66 4.43
CA LEU A 602 1.15 -3.22 4.55
C LEU A 602 1.05 -1.73 4.92
N CYS A 603 1.81 -1.30 5.93
CA CYS A 603 1.78 0.09 6.38
C CYS A 603 3.00 0.43 7.24
N SER A 604 4.15 0.58 6.58
CA SER A 604 5.46 0.80 7.23
C SER A 604 5.46 1.85 8.34
N CYS A 605 4.93 3.05 8.10
CA CYS A 605 5.04 4.16 9.04
C CYS A 605 4.14 4.03 10.28
N VAL A 606 3.16 3.13 10.25
CA VAL A 606 2.21 2.91 11.36
C VAL A 606 2.53 1.62 12.13
N LEU A 607 2.90 0.55 11.43
CA LEU A 607 2.94 -0.79 12.00
C LEU A 607 4.32 -1.24 12.49
N THR A 608 5.42 -0.58 12.11
CA THR A 608 6.78 -1.09 12.36
C THR A 608 7.53 -0.44 13.53
N GLY A 609 7.20 0.80 13.91
CA GLY A 609 7.93 1.55 14.94
C GLY A 609 7.62 1.11 16.38
N GLU A 610 8.45 1.48 17.35
CA GLU A 610 8.10 1.44 18.78
C GLU A 610 7.10 2.55 19.13
N ASP A 611 6.37 2.37 20.23
CA ASP A 611 5.47 3.43 20.73
C ASP A 611 6.29 4.69 21.08
N ASN A 612 5.81 5.86 20.67
CA ASN A 612 6.51 7.16 20.74
C ASN A 612 7.71 7.33 19.79
N SER A 613 7.84 6.50 18.77
CA SER A 613 8.78 6.75 17.66
C SER A 613 8.51 8.08 16.94
N LEU A 614 9.55 8.64 16.33
CA LEU A 614 9.45 9.86 15.54
C LEU A 614 8.49 9.67 14.36
N GLU A 615 8.53 8.49 13.73
CA GLU A 615 7.69 8.08 12.61
C GLU A 615 6.20 8.09 13.00
N LEU A 616 5.84 7.49 14.15
CA LEU A 616 4.46 7.52 14.65
C LEU A 616 3.99 8.93 14.99
N THR A 617 4.87 9.76 15.54
CA THR A 617 4.55 11.16 15.84
C THR A 617 4.29 11.95 14.55
N MET A 618 5.11 11.74 13.53
CA MET A 618 4.94 12.34 12.21
C MET A 618 3.62 11.93 11.57
N VAL A 619 3.28 10.63 11.56
CA VAL A 619 2.01 10.14 11.00
C VAL A 619 0.82 10.67 11.80
N LYS A 620 0.91 10.74 13.14
CA LYS A 620 -0.15 11.30 13.98
C LYS A 620 -0.48 12.75 13.65
N GLU A 621 0.54 13.58 13.42
CA GLU A 621 0.32 14.97 13.00
C GLU A 621 -0.15 15.06 11.54
N ALA A 622 0.35 14.19 10.64
CA ALA A 622 -0.12 14.11 9.27
C ALA A 622 -1.62 13.75 9.16
N ILE A 623 -2.10 12.80 9.97
CA ILE A 623 -3.53 12.43 10.03
C ILE A 623 -4.38 13.66 10.33
N LYS A 624 -4.05 14.42 11.38
CA LYS A 624 -4.79 15.64 11.75
C LYS A 624 -4.73 16.69 10.65
N ALA A 625 -3.55 16.88 10.05
CA ALA A 625 -3.34 17.86 8.99
C ALA A 625 -4.16 17.53 7.73
N TYR A 626 -4.21 16.25 7.35
CA TYR A 626 -5.04 15.77 6.23
C TYR A 626 -6.53 16.02 6.50
N GLN A 627 -7.03 15.62 7.67
CA GLN A 627 -8.44 15.80 8.06
C GLN A 627 -8.82 17.29 8.05
N LEU A 628 -7.96 18.14 8.64
CA LEU A 628 -8.16 19.58 8.66
C LEU A 628 -8.08 20.21 7.26
N GLY A 629 -7.17 19.73 6.41
CA GLY A 629 -7.02 20.17 5.02
C GLY A 629 -8.27 19.88 4.19
N ILE A 630 -8.81 18.66 4.28
CA ILE A 630 -10.08 18.29 3.64
C ILE A 630 -11.24 19.11 4.18
N GLN A 631 -11.32 19.27 5.51
CA GLN A 631 -12.33 20.09 6.15
C GLN A 631 -12.33 21.52 5.61
N ARG A 632 -11.18 22.20 5.65
CA ARG A 632 -11.03 23.57 5.13
C ARG A 632 -11.37 23.67 3.65
N LEU A 633 -10.97 22.67 2.85
CA LEU A 633 -11.23 22.64 1.42
C LEU A 633 -12.74 22.59 1.12
N VAL A 634 -13.49 21.69 1.76
CA VAL A 634 -14.93 21.57 1.52
C VAL A 634 -15.71 22.71 2.18
N GLU A 635 -15.29 23.15 3.37
CA GLU A 635 -15.92 24.26 4.09
C GLU A 635 -15.57 25.65 3.52
N SER A 636 -14.72 25.73 2.49
CA SER A 636 -14.42 26.98 1.79
C SER A 636 -15.62 27.55 1.01
N GLY A 637 -16.66 26.74 0.77
CA GLY A 637 -17.80 27.09 -0.09
C GLY A 637 -17.50 27.11 -1.59
N ARG A 638 -16.27 26.78 -2.00
CA ARG A 638 -15.80 26.75 -3.41
C ARG A 638 -16.70 25.91 -4.33
N TYR A 639 -17.32 24.87 -3.80
CA TYR A 639 -18.14 23.92 -4.58
C TYR A 639 -19.65 24.14 -4.45
N ASP A 640 -20.07 25.15 -3.69
CA ASP A 640 -21.49 25.48 -3.46
C ASP A 640 -21.97 26.64 -4.34
N THR A 641 -21.36 26.78 -5.51
CA THR A 641 -21.63 27.88 -6.46
C THR A 641 -22.84 27.61 -7.37
N ARG A 642 -23.36 26.38 -7.37
CA ARG A 642 -24.49 25.94 -8.21
C ARG A 642 -25.52 25.19 -7.37
N GLU A 643 -26.80 25.28 -7.74
CA GLU A 643 -27.87 24.56 -7.03
C GLU A 643 -27.89 23.06 -7.31
N ASP A 644 -27.24 22.60 -8.38
CA ASP A 644 -27.22 21.21 -8.80
C ASP A 644 -25.92 20.47 -8.41
N PHE A 645 -25.05 21.07 -7.61
CA PHE A 645 -23.79 20.47 -7.20
C PHE A 645 -23.40 20.89 -5.78
N THR A 646 -22.94 19.95 -4.96
CA THR A 646 -22.30 20.25 -3.67
C THR A 646 -21.34 19.13 -3.26
N VAL A 647 -20.40 19.45 -2.37
CA VAL A 647 -19.47 18.51 -1.76
C VAL A 647 -19.73 18.46 -0.26
N VAL A 648 -19.83 17.25 0.30
CA VAL A 648 -20.12 17.03 1.73
C VAL A 648 -19.11 16.05 2.32
N ILE A 649 -18.53 16.41 3.46
CA ILE A 649 -17.62 15.53 4.21
C ILE A 649 -18.40 14.56 5.10
N GLN A 650 -17.92 13.31 5.19
CA GLN A 650 -18.37 12.28 6.13
C GLN A 650 -17.22 11.94 7.10
N PRO A 651 -17.26 12.41 8.36
CA PRO A 651 -16.10 12.38 9.25
C PRO A 651 -15.97 11.12 10.11
N PHE A 652 -16.82 10.10 9.95
CA PHE A 652 -16.88 8.93 10.85
C PHE A 652 -15.57 8.12 10.94
N PHE A 653 -14.58 8.39 10.08
CA PHE A 653 -13.24 7.82 10.09
C PHE A 653 -12.20 8.57 10.94
N GLN A 654 -12.56 9.72 11.52
CA GLN A 654 -11.65 10.48 12.39
C GLN A 654 -11.34 9.72 13.69
N ASN A 655 -12.37 9.11 14.29
CA ASN A 655 -12.27 8.40 15.56
C ASN A 655 -12.73 6.93 15.43
N ILE A 656 -11.86 6.06 14.92
CA ILE A 656 -12.11 4.62 14.83
C ILE A 656 -11.80 3.91 16.13
N LYS A 657 -12.67 3.00 16.55
CA LYS A 657 -12.44 2.09 17.69
C LYS A 657 -12.06 0.69 17.21
N THR A 658 -11.01 0.14 17.80
CA THR A 658 -10.60 -1.26 17.56
C THR A 658 -11.66 -2.20 18.11
N PRO A 659 -12.19 -3.16 17.32
CA PRO A 659 -13.15 -4.12 17.83
C PRO A 659 -12.45 -5.07 18.81
N LEU A 660 -13.02 -5.23 20.01
CA LEU A 660 -12.49 -6.14 21.03
C LEU A 660 -13.51 -7.26 21.30
N GLY A 661 -13.01 -8.49 21.43
CA GLY A 661 -13.75 -9.67 21.87
C GLY A 661 -14.07 -9.63 23.36
N GLN A 662 -14.81 -10.64 23.83
CA GLN A 662 -15.24 -10.75 25.23
C GLN A 662 -14.06 -10.95 26.20
N ASP A 663 -12.94 -11.45 25.70
CA ASP A 663 -11.68 -11.64 26.41
C ASP A 663 -10.80 -10.37 26.43
N GLY A 664 -11.24 -9.29 25.79
CA GLY A 664 -10.51 -8.02 25.69
C GLY A 664 -9.45 -7.99 24.58
N HIS A 665 -9.29 -9.08 23.81
CA HIS A 665 -8.38 -9.15 22.66
C HIS A 665 -9.06 -8.62 21.39
N PRO A 666 -8.32 -8.10 20.40
CA PRO A 666 -8.93 -7.62 19.17
C PRO A 666 -9.70 -8.69 18.39
N ASP A 667 -10.96 -8.40 18.02
CA ASP A 667 -11.78 -9.26 17.17
C ASP A 667 -11.42 -9.07 15.69
N ILE A 668 -10.51 -9.91 15.21
CA ILE A 668 -10.02 -9.88 13.83
C ILE A 668 -11.09 -10.28 12.78
N SER A 669 -12.29 -10.72 13.17
CA SER A 669 -13.35 -11.10 12.21
C SER A 669 -13.89 -9.92 11.38
N TYR A 670 -13.65 -8.69 11.82
CA TYR A 670 -13.97 -7.47 11.07
C TYR A 670 -12.93 -7.10 10.01
N PHE A 671 -11.81 -7.80 9.97
CA PHE A 671 -10.71 -7.56 9.05
C PHE A 671 -10.45 -8.76 8.17
N SER A 672 -9.91 -8.47 7.00
CA SER A 672 -9.36 -9.47 6.10
C SER A 672 -8.15 -10.15 6.76
N PRO A 673 -7.63 -11.24 6.19
CA PRO A 673 -6.49 -11.99 6.73
C PRO A 673 -5.25 -11.14 6.99
N ASP A 674 -5.11 -9.99 6.34
CA ASP A 674 -4.01 -9.05 6.57
C ASP A 674 -4.17 -8.17 7.82
N CYS A 675 -5.33 -8.20 8.48
CA CYS A 675 -5.70 -7.36 9.61
C CYS A 675 -5.65 -5.84 9.36
N LEU A 676 -5.58 -5.40 8.10
CA LEU A 676 -5.58 -3.98 7.73
C LEU A 676 -6.82 -3.63 6.92
N HIS A 677 -7.11 -4.41 5.87
CA HIS A 677 -8.34 -4.22 5.10
C HIS A 677 -9.53 -4.78 5.88
N PRO A 678 -10.70 -4.12 5.89
CA PRO A 678 -11.89 -4.68 6.51
C PRO A 678 -12.39 -5.94 5.77
N SER A 679 -12.95 -6.92 6.50
CA SER A 679 -13.65 -8.07 5.90
C SER A 679 -15.04 -7.66 5.44
N GLN A 680 -15.82 -8.59 4.87
CA GLN A 680 -17.23 -8.36 4.56
C GLN A 680 -18.05 -7.88 5.78
N LYS A 681 -17.71 -8.37 6.98
CA LYS A 681 -18.31 -7.90 8.25
C LYS A 681 -17.96 -6.42 8.51
N GLY A 682 -16.69 -6.05 8.33
CA GLY A 682 -16.21 -4.68 8.47
C GLY A 682 -16.84 -3.74 7.44
N HIS A 683 -16.84 -4.12 6.16
CA HIS A 683 -17.46 -3.36 5.07
C HIS A 683 -18.96 -3.13 5.29
N SER A 684 -19.67 -4.08 5.88
CA SER A 684 -21.08 -3.91 6.24
C SER A 684 -21.28 -2.79 7.26
N GLN A 685 -20.39 -2.67 8.26
CA GLN A 685 -20.42 -1.55 9.21
C GLN A 685 -20.06 -0.21 8.57
N LEU A 686 -19.10 -0.19 7.64
CA LEU A 686 -18.75 1.01 6.87
C LEU A 686 -19.93 1.54 6.05
N ALA A 687 -20.66 0.64 5.38
CA ALA A 687 -21.83 1.00 4.58
C ALA A 687 -22.94 1.62 5.44
N LYS A 688 -23.20 1.03 6.62
CA LYS A 688 -24.17 1.55 7.59
C LYS A 688 -23.77 2.92 8.14
N ALA A 689 -22.50 3.09 8.52
CA ALA A 689 -21.98 4.35 9.02
C ALA A 689 -22.09 5.47 7.98
N LEU A 690 -21.73 5.17 6.71
CA LEU A 690 -21.86 6.14 5.61
C LEU A 690 -23.32 6.52 5.35
N TRP A 691 -24.23 5.55 5.30
CA TRP A 691 -25.65 5.82 5.11
C TRP A 691 -26.20 6.75 6.19
N ASN A 692 -25.98 6.44 7.48
CA ASN A 692 -26.46 7.26 8.58
C ASN A 692 -25.81 8.66 8.56
N ALA A 693 -24.50 8.74 8.28
CA ALA A 693 -23.79 10.01 8.17
C ALA A 693 -24.36 10.89 7.03
N MET A 694 -24.77 10.29 5.91
CA MET A 694 -25.40 11.01 4.80
C MET A 694 -26.77 11.60 5.15
N LEU A 695 -27.51 11.03 6.11
CA LEU A 695 -28.80 11.56 6.59
C LEU A 695 -28.63 12.61 7.69
N GLN A 696 -27.51 12.61 8.39
CA GLN A 696 -27.24 13.57 9.47
C GLN A 696 -26.99 14.99 8.92
N PRO A 697 -27.51 16.03 9.60
CA PRO A 697 -27.22 17.42 9.25
C PRO A 697 -25.73 17.73 9.30
N VAL A 698 -25.24 18.58 8.39
CA VAL A 698 -23.87 19.11 8.42
C VAL A 698 -23.63 19.85 9.73
N GLY A 699 -22.52 19.56 10.41
CA GLY A 699 -22.20 20.01 11.76
C GLY A 699 -22.71 19.09 12.90
N GLN A 700 -23.54 18.09 12.58
CA GLN A 700 -24.01 17.05 13.52
C GLN A 700 -23.66 15.63 13.04
N LYS A 701 -22.81 15.51 12.02
CA LYS A 701 -22.38 14.21 11.50
C LYS A 701 -21.48 13.52 12.51
N THR A 702 -21.67 12.23 12.69
CA THR A 702 -20.81 11.42 13.57
C THR A 702 -19.39 11.35 13.01
N ASP A 703 -18.42 11.56 13.90
CA ASP A 703 -16.99 11.56 13.61
C ASP A 703 -16.29 10.27 14.08
N SER A 704 -17.07 9.28 14.53
CA SER A 704 -16.56 8.02 15.07
C SER A 704 -17.19 6.80 14.44
N LEU A 705 -16.41 5.73 14.36
CA LEU A 705 -16.83 4.41 13.90
C LEU A 705 -16.42 3.36 14.92
N ASP A 706 -17.42 2.59 15.36
CA ASP A 706 -17.23 1.42 16.21
C ASP A 706 -17.71 0.18 15.47
N PHE A 707 -16.78 -0.70 15.09
CA PHE A 707 -17.10 -1.92 14.33
C PHE A 707 -18.03 -2.86 15.11
N MET A 708 -17.99 -2.82 16.44
CA MET A 708 -18.81 -3.67 17.31
C MET A 708 -20.20 -3.07 17.59
N ALA A 709 -20.44 -1.81 17.22
CA ALA A 709 -21.72 -1.19 17.44
C ALA A 709 -22.82 -1.89 16.63
N ASP A 710 -23.98 -2.03 17.25
CA ASP A 710 -25.20 -2.45 16.57
C ASP A 710 -25.77 -1.26 15.78
N ILE A 711 -25.12 -0.91 14.68
CA ILE A 711 -25.52 0.20 13.82
C ILE A 711 -26.79 -0.22 13.08
N VAL A 712 -27.90 0.45 13.41
CA VAL A 712 -29.19 0.34 12.73
C VAL A 712 -29.24 1.37 11.61
N LEU A 713 -29.78 0.99 10.45
CA LEU A 713 -29.94 1.90 9.32
C LEU A 713 -31.04 2.93 9.62
N ASP A 714 -30.68 4.21 9.62
CA ASP A 714 -31.60 5.31 9.85
C ASP A 714 -32.55 5.51 8.66
N CYS A 715 -33.71 6.10 8.93
CA CYS A 715 -34.69 6.44 7.89
C CYS A 715 -34.86 7.94 7.75
N PRO A 716 -34.97 8.47 6.51
CA PRO A 716 -35.42 9.84 6.29
C PRO A 716 -36.77 10.06 6.97
N THR A 717 -36.93 11.19 7.65
CA THR A 717 -38.18 11.53 8.35
C THR A 717 -38.93 12.60 7.59
N GLN A 718 -40.22 12.79 7.86
CA GLN A 718 -41.02 13.85 7.22
C GLN A 718 -40.41 15.25 7.42
N ASN A 719 -39.75 15.50 8.56
CA ASN A 719 -39.09 16.77 8.89
C ASN A 719 -37.68 16.89 8.30
N LYS A 720 -37.02 15.77 7.98
CA LYS A 720 -35.68 15.71 7.40
C LYS A 720 -35.65 14.63 6.31
N PRO A 721 -36.31 14.84 5.16
CA PRO A 721 -36.45 13.81 4.13
C PRO A 721 -35.26 13.76 3.17
N PHE A 722 -34.35 14.74 3.23
CA PHE A 722 -33.28 14.94 2.26
C PHE A 722 -31.94 14.40 2.77
N LEU A 723 -31.04 14.09 1.83
CA LEU A 723 -29.62 13.88 2.14
C LEU A 723 -29.02 15.18 2.71
N GLY A 724 -28.27 15.07 3.81
CA GLY A 724 -27.76 16.21 4.56
C GLY A 724 -26.67 16.98 3.81
N THR A 725 -26.98 18.22 3.44
CA THR A 725 -26.10 19.19 2.79
C THR A 725 -25.96 20.44 3.66
N ASN A 726 -25.01 21.32 3.35
CA ASN A 726 -24.82 22.59 4.07
C ASN A 726 -26.11 23.43 4.16
N LYS A 727 -26.80 23.66 3.04
CA LYS A 727 -28.00 24.53 3.01
C LYS A 727 -29.19 23.93 3.76
N ASN A 728 -29.51 22.65 3.56
CA ASN A 728 -30.66 22.03 4.25
C ASN A 728 -30.38 21.69 5.73
N SER A 729 -29.13 21.89 6.19
CA SER A 729 -28.72 21.78 7.59
C SER A 729 -28.66 23.13 8.30
N ASN A 730 -28.94 24.25 7.60
CA ASN A 730 -28.69 25.62 8.09
C ASN A 730 -27.24 25.83 8.57
N HIS A 731 -26.29 25.17 7.93
CA HIS A 731 -24.88 25.29 8.28
C HIS A 731 -24.24 26.41 7.46
N THR A 732 -23.78 27.46 8.14
CA THR A 732 -22.94 28.51 7.56
C THR A 732 -21.50 28.27 7.94
N TYR A 733 -20.63 28.18 6.94
CA TYR A 733 -19.19 28.09 7.14
C TYR A 733 -18.70 29.28 7.99
N LEU A 734 -17.76 29.03 8.90
CA LEU A 734 -17.01 30.13 9.52
C LEU A 734 -16.34 30.93 8.40
N PRO A 735 -16.26 32.27 8.47
CA PRO A 735 -15.52 33.04 7.49
C PRO A 735 -14.04 32.65 7.60
N VAL A 736 -13.65 31.67 6.78
CA VAL A 736 -12.26 31.41 6.47
C VAL A 736 -11.80 32.66 5.74
N GLU A 737 -10.80 33.35 6.28
CA GLU A 737 -10.11 34.42 5.54
C GLU A 737 -9.86 33.89 4.13
N PRO A 738 -10.18 34.66 3.07
CA PRO A 738 -9.97 34.21 1.70
C PRO A 738 -8.52 33.77 1.57
N THR A 739 -8.32 32.46 1.59
CA THR A 739 -7.06 31.86 1.23
C THR A 739 -7.04 32.05 -0.27
N ASN A 740 -6.38 33.14 -0.67
CA ASN A 740 -6.02 33.39 -2.04
C ASN A 740 -5.54 32.06 -2.61
N GLU A 741 -6.28 31.57 -3.61
CA GLU A 741 -5.86 30.43 -4.40
C GLU A 741 -4.38 30.61 -4.75
N PRO A 742 -3.55 29.56 -4.85
CA PRO A 742 -2.40 29.66 -5.72
C PRO A 742 -2.99 29.78 -7.12
N THR A 743 -3.26 31.01 -7.54
CA THR A 743 -3.40 31.30 -8.94
C THR A 743 -2.11 30.79 -9.58
N GLU A 744 -2.22 29.86 -10.53
CA GLU A 744 -1.15 29.58 -11.51
C GLU A 744 -0.81 30.83 -12.35
N ASN A 745 -1.54 31.91 -12.09
CA ASN A 745 -1.50 33.24 -12.63
C ASN A 745 -1.14 34.25 -11.49
N TRP A 746 0.13 34.59 -11.33
CA TRP A 746 0.55 35.68 -10.43
C TRP A 746 0.39 37.06 -11.06
N GLY A 747 -0.68 37.21 -11.84
CA GLY A 747 -1.10 38.46 -12.41
C GLY A 747 -1.75 39.36 -11.38
N SER A 748 -1.68 40.65 -11.64
CA SER A 748 -2.24 41.69 -10.79
C SER A 748 -3.17 42.59 -11.60
N ASP A 749 -4.11 43.22 -10.92
CA ASP A 749 -4.91 44.29 -11.52
C ASP A 749 -4.26 45.64 -11.23
N LEU A 750 -4.22 46.50 -12.25
CA LEU A 750 -3.69 47.85 -12.12
C LEU A 750 -4.81 48.87 -11.94
N SER A 751 -4.99 49.33 -10.72
CA SER A 751 -6.01 50.31 -10.29
C SER A 751 -5.61 51.77 -10.54
N CYS A 752 -4.94 52.06 -11.66
CA CYS A 752 -4.61 53.42 -12.11
C CYS A 752 -5.62 53.89 -13.17
N SER A 753 -6.33 55.00 -12.89
CA SER A 753 -7.38 55.59 -13.74
C SER A 753 -6.82 56.47 -14.86
N GLU A 754 -5.65 57.08 -14.67
CA GLU A 754 -5.00 57.97 -15.63
C GLU A 754 -3.87 57.22 -16.35
N ARG A 755 -4.04 57.06 -17.68
CA ARG A 755 -3.11 56.31 -18.55
C ARG A 755 -2.74 57.07 -19.82
N ALA A 756 -3.09 58.36 -19.87
CA ALA A 756 -2.85 59.17 -21.05
C ALA A 756 -1.35 59.46 -21.20
N PRO A 757 -0.80 59.43 -22.42
CA PRO A 757 0.57 59.89 -22.66
C PRO A 757 0.69 61.39 -22.41
N SER A 758 1.91 61.85 -22.11
CA SER A 758 2.20 63.28 -22.00
C SER A 758 1.84 64.02 -23.30
N SER A 759 1.42 65.28 -23.18
CA SER A 759 1.02 66.12 -24.33
C SER A 759 2.16 66.32 -25.34
N HIS A 760 3.40 66.16 -24.89
CA HIS A 760 4.63 66.12 -25.66
C HIS A 760 5.62 65.19 -24.95
N VAL A 761 6.60 64.65 -25.69
CA VAL A 761 7.66 63.82 -25.07
C VAL A 761 8.52 64.71 -24.18
N PRO A 762 8.63 64.44 -22.87
CA PRO A 762 9.38 65.30 -21.96
C PRO A 762 10.87 65.30 -22.32
N THR A 763 11.54 66.43 -22.09
CA THR A 763 12.99 66.55 -22.28
C THR A 763 13.76 66.43 -20.96
N SER A 764 13.08 66.59 -19.83
CA SER A 764 13.63 66.40 -18.48
C SER A 764 13.05 65.15 -17.83
N VAL A 765 13.89 64.43 -17.08
CA VAL A 765 13.52 63.24 -16.31
C VAL A 765 12.55 63.59 -15.18
N HIS A 766 12.55 64.84 -14.73
CA HIS A 766 11.68 65.35 -13.67
C HIS A 766 10.22 65.56 -14.12
N GLU A 767 9.94 65.45 -15.43
CA GLU A 767 8.60 65.50 -16.02
C GLU A 767 8.16 64.15 -16.59
N LEU A 768 8.96 63.09 -16.38
CA LEU A 768 8.76 61.79 -17.00
C LEU A 768 7.54 61.05 -16.44
N GLN A 769 6.59 60.69 -17.30
CA GLN A 769 5.45 59.84 -16.93
C GLN A 769 5.67 58.38 -17.38
N PRO A 770 5.00 57.38 -16.76
CA PRO A 770 5.13 55.98 -17.17
C PRO A 770 4.83 55.72 -18.66
N ALA A 771 3.91 56.50 -19.25
CA ALA A 771 3.55 56.39 -20.66
C ALA A 771 4.64 56.92 -21.62
N ASP A 772 5.57 57.75 -21.13
CA ASP A 772 6.67 58.31 -21.94
C ASP A 772 7.86 57.34 -22.07
N ILE A 773 7.93 56.34 -21.20
CA ILE A 773 8.95 55.29 -21.22
C ILE A 773 8.69 54.38 -22.43
N LYS A 774 9.67 54.29 -23.31
CA LYS A 774 9.59 53.46 -24.52
C LYS A 774 10.57 52.29 -24.51
N VAL A 775 11.63 52.37 -23.72
CA VAL A 775 12.68 51.36 -23.68
C VAL A 775 12.90 50.90 -22.25
N ILE A 776 12.99 49.59 -22.04
CA ILE A 776 13.36 48.99 -20.75
C ILE A 776 14.63 48.16 -20.90
N GLY A 777 15.53 48.28 -19.93
CA GLY A 777 16.80 47.55 -19.85
C GLY A 777 17.06 47.06 -18.42
N ALA A 778 17.85 46.00 -18.28
CA ALA A 778 18.23 45.53 -16.95
C ALA A 778 19.59 44.85 -16.97
N LEU A 779 20.33 45.04 -15.88
CA LEU A 779 21.60 44.40 -15.62
C LEU A 779 21.61 43.88 -14.17
N GLY A 780 22.27 42.75 -13.96
CA GLY A 780 22.18 42.06 -12.69
C GLY A 780 22.76 40.65 -12.68
N ASP A 781 22.33 39.89 -11.69
CA ASP A 781 22.69 38.48 -11.49
C ASP A 781 21.51 37.51 -11.77
N SER A 782 21.54 36.32 -11.19
CA SER A 782 20.53 35.26 -11.36
C SER A 782 19.12 35.67 -10.92
N LEU A 783 18.96 36.64 -10.01
CA LEU A 783 17.65 37.17 -9.66
C LEU A 783 17.05 38.00 -10.81
N THR A 784 17.90 38.64 -11.61
CA THR A 784 17.47 39.44 -12.78
C THR A 784 17.25 38.56 -14.03
N THR A 785 17.78 37.34 -14.05
CA THR A 785 17.50 36.34 -15.11
C THR A 785 16.31 35.43 -14.79
N ALA A 786 15.69 35.57 -13.61
CA ALA A 786 14.61 34.73 -13.11
C ALA A 786 14.97 33.24 -13.00
N LEU A 787 16.18 32.96 -12.53
CA LEU A 787 16.65 31.58 -12.34
C LEU A 787 15.71 30.83 -11.38
N GLY A 788 15.21 29.68 -11.83
CA GLY A 788 14.37 28.80 -11.00
C GLY A 788 12.94 29.27 -10.73
N ALA A 789 12.43 30.23 -11.51
CA ALA A 789 11.09 30.80 -11.30
C ALA A 789 9.93 29.78 -11.42
N LYS A 790 10.14 28.61 -12.08
CA LYS A 790 9.13 27.56 -12.21
C LYS A 790 9.35 26.41 -11.21
N PRO A 791 8.27 25.78 -10.71
CA PRO A 791 8.37 24.60 -9.86
C PRO A 791 9.16 23.47 -10.55
N ASN A 792 10.07 22.82 -9.83
CA ASN A 792 10.91 21.69 -10.26
C ASN A 792 12.01 21.98 -11.30
N ASP A 793 12.29 23.26 -11.61
CA ASP A 793 13.41 23.65 -12.47
C ASP A 793 14.42 24.49 -11.67
N LEU A 794 15.61 23.94 -11.45
CA LEU A 794 16.64 24.57 -10.62
C LEU A 794 17.73 25.29 -11.42
N GLN A 795 17.75 25.14 -12.75
CA GLN A 795 18.91 25.55 -13.56
C GLN A 795 18.55 26.44 -14.76
N THR A 796 17.27 26.54 -15.12
CA THR A 796 16.87 27.37 -16.27
C THR A 796 16.69 28.84 -15.88
N GLU A 797 17.36 29.72 -16.62
CA GLU A 797 17.12 31.16 -16.60
C GLU A 797 15.86 31.51 -17.41
N LEU A 798 14.75 31.77 -16.72
CA LEU A 798 13.47 32.08 -17.37
C LEU A 798 13.32 33.59 -17.60
N ARG A 799 14.19 34.16 -18.44
CA ARG A 799 14.32 35.61 -18.65
C ARG A 799 13.00 36.32 -18.96
N GLY A 800 12.07 35.66 -19.65
CA GLY A 800 10.73 36.18 -19.93
C GLY A 800 9.84 36.40 -18.71
N LEU A 801 10.16 35.75 -17.59
CA LEU A 801 9.48 35.87 -16.28
C LEU A 801 10.25 36.74 -15.28
N SER A 802 11.31 37.43 -15.71
CA SER A 802 12.07 38.32 -14.84
C SER A 802 11.21 39.46 -14.30
N TRP A 803 11.24 39.64 -12.99
CA TRP A 803 10.46 40.66 -12.28
C TRP A 803 10.73 42.09 -12.80
N SER A 804 11.96 42.38 -13.22
CA SER A 804 12.38 43.73 -13.64
C SER A 804 12.35 43.98 -15.15
N ILE A 805 12.39 42.92 -15.97
CA ILE A 805 12.50 43.06 -17.45
C ILE A 805 11.82 41.95 -18.26
N GLY A 806 11.18 40.96 -17.64
CA GLY A 806 10.44 39.92 -18.35
C GLY A 806 9.11 40.42 -18.91
N GLY A 807 8.77 40.06 -20.14
CA GLY A 807 7.53 40.47 -20.81
C GLY A 807 6.65 39.32 -21.28
N ASP A 808 6.89 38.09 -20.82
CA ASP A 808 6.02 36.95 -21.10
C ASP A 808 4.63 37.18 -20.49
N GLY A 809 3.59 36.78 -21.22
CA GLY A 809 2.19 36.96 -20.82
C GLY A 809 1.73 38.42 -20.79
N THR A 810 0.68 38.65 -20.00
CA THR A 810 0.12 39.97 -19.67
C THR A 810 0.20 40.23 -18.17
N LEU A 811 -0.01 41.48 -17.75
CA LEU A 811 -0.07 41.85 -16.33
C LEU A 811 -1.06 41.00 -15.54
N GLU A 812 -2.21 40.71 -16.14
CA GLU A 812 -3.27 39.86 -15.57
C GLU A 812 -2.89 38.39 -15.47
N THR A 813 -1.74 37.98 -16.04
CA THR A 813 -1.24 36.59 -16.02
C THR A 813 0.09 36.42 -15.27
N HIS A 814 0.96 37.42 -15.39
CA HIS A 814 2.34 37.43 -14.92
C HIS A 814 2.71 38.87 -14.56
N THR A 815 2.83 39.19 -13.28
CA THR A 815 3.24 40.53 -12.86
C THR A 815 4.74 40.72 -13.01
N THR A 816 5.14 41.59 -13.92
CA THR A 816 6.52 42.05 -14.13
C THR A 816 6.49 43.55 -14.42
N LEU A 817 7.61 44.25 -14.20
CA LEU A 817 7.68 45.69 -14.48
C LEU A 817 7.33 46.03 -15.95
N PRO A 818 7.81 45.30 -16.99
CA PRO A 818 7.34 45.53 -18.36
C PRO A 818 5.85 45.29 -18.55
N ASN A 819 5.27 44.27 -17.91
CA ASN A 819 3.84 43.99 -18.04
C ASN A 819 2.98 45.09 -17.40
N ILE A 820 3.46 45.72 -16.33
CA ILE A 820 2.86 46.93 -15.75
C ILE A 820 2.99 48.11 -16.73
N LEU A 821 4.21 48.39 -17.22
CA LEU A 821 4.48 49.52 -18.11
C LEU A 821 3.74 49.42 -19.45
N LYS A 822 3.53 48.21 -19.99
CA LYS A 822 2.73 47.98 -21.21
C LYS A 822 1.27 48.47 -21.08
N LYS A 823 0.75 48.66 -19.87
CA LYS A 823 -0.58 49.28 -19.65
C LYS A 823 -0.61 50.78 -19.93
N PHE A 824 0.55 51.44 -19.90
CA PHE A 824 0.72 52.87 -20.19
C PHE A 824 1.37 53.09 -21.57
N SER A 825 2.35 52.26 -21.91
CA SER A 825 3.12 52.33 -23.16
C SER A 825 3.06 50.96 -23.88
N PRO A 826 2.02 50.70 -24.71
CA PRO A 826 1.85 49.41 -25.37
C PRO A 826 2.99 49.02 -26.34
N ASN A 827 3.76 50.01 -26.81
CA ASN A 827 4.89 49.83 -27.72
C ASN A 827 6.24 49.76 -26.99
N LEU A 828 6.26 49.48 -25.68
CA LEU A 828 7.48 49.31 -24.89
C LEU A 828 8.40 48.27 -25.54
N PHE A 829 9.68 48.62 -25.71
CA PHE A 829 10.69 47.76 -26.34
C PHE A 829 11.81 47.41 -25.36
N GLY A 830 12.49 46.29 -25.59
CA GLY A 830 13.68 45.88 -24.83
C GLY A 830 13.45 44.83 -23.74
N PHE A 831 12.20 44.49 -23.42
CA PHE A 831 11.91 43.42 -22.46
C PHE A 831 12.33 42.04 -22.97
N SER A 832 12.70 41.13 -22.06
CA SER A 832 13.03 39.74 -22.38
C SER A 832 11.78 38.88 -22.51
N THR A 833 11.83 37.86 -23.35
CA THR A 833 10.80 36.81 -23.48
C THR A 833 11.43 35.42 -23.45
N GLY A 834 10.67 34.38 -23.09
CA GLY A 834 11.17 33.00 -23.09
C GLY A 834 12.40 32.77 -22.20
N ASN A 835 13.31 31.90 -22.64
CA ASN A 835 14.46 31.45 -21.83
C ASN A 835 15.80 31.42 -22.61
N SER A 836 15.84 31.99 -23.82
CA SER A 836 17.04 31.95 -24.66
C SER A 836 17.83 33.26 -24.60
N LYS A 837 19.11 33.21 -24.99
CA LYS A 837 19.93 34.43 -25.09
C LYS A 837 19.48 35.33 -26.24
N GLU A 838 18.92 34.74 -27.30
CA GLU A 838 18.39 35.44 -28.46
C GLU A 838 17.11 36.22 -28.14
N THR A 839 16.34 35.76 -27.14
CA THR A 839 15.11 36.42 -26.67
C THR A 839 15.32 37.28 -25.42
N ALA A 840 16.57 37.52 -25.04
CA ALA A 840 16.92 38.30 -23.84
C ALA A 840 16.65 39.81 -23.98
N GLY A 841 16.40 40.33 -25.19
CA GLY A 841 16.19 41.76 -25.38
C GLY A 841 17.35 42.60 -24.82
N PHE A 842 17.04 43.53 -23.94
CA PHE A 842 18.01 44.35 -23.19
C PHE A 842 18.24 43.86 -21.74
N ASN A 843 17.94 42.60 -21.47
CA ASN A 843 18.34 41.91 -20.24
C ASN A 843 19.76 41.36 -20.38
N VAL A 844 20.75 42.12 -19.91
CA VAL A 844 22.18 41.76 -19.95
C VAL A 844 22.66 41.09 -18.65
N ALA A 845 21.75 40.71 -17.75
CA ALA A 845 22.08 40.03 -16.51
C ALA A 845 22.62 38.61 -16.77
N GLU A 846 23.48 38.13 -15.87
CA GLU A 846 24.12 36.81 -15.96
C GLU A 846 24.12 36.10 -14.61
N GLY A 847 23.73 34.82 -14.58
CA GLY A 847 23.84 34.00 -13.37
C GLY A 847 25.26 33.99 -12.79
N GLY A 848 25.36 34.22 -11.48
CA GLY A 848 26.64 34.28 -10.76
C GLY A 848 27.42 35.60 -10.92
N ALA A 849 26.86 36.60 -11.60
CA ALA A 849 27.52 37.91 -11.73
C ALA A 849 27.73 38.59 -10.36
N THR A 850 28.86 39.28 -10.25
CA THR A 850 29.27 40.08 -9.07
C THR A 850 29.42 41.54 -9.49
N ALA A 851 29.68 42.45 -8.56
CA ALA A 851 29.83 43.87 -8.88
C ALA A 851 30.90 44.15 -9.96
N ARG A 852 31.94 43.31 -10.05
CA ARG A 852 32.97 43.39 -11.11
C ARG A 852 32.42 43.30 -12.53
N ASN A 853 31.28 42.63 -12.70
CA ASN A 853 30.66 42.42 -13.99
C ASN A 853 29.81 43.63 -14.44
N MET A 854 29.51 44.58 -13.55
CA MET A 854 28.64 45.74 -13.84
C MET A 854 29.13 46.55 -15.04
N THR A 855 30.42 46.87 -15.11
CA THR A 855 31.02 47.67 -16.19
C THR A 855 30.84 46.99 -17.56
N VAL A 856 31.05 45.66 -17.62
CA VAL A 856 30.90 44.89 -18.86
C VAL A 856 29.44 44.81 -19.28
N GLN A 857 28.52 44.55 -18.33
CA GLN A 857 27.09 44.56 -18.60
C GLN A 857 26.60 45.95 -19.05
N ALA A 858 27.12 47.03 -18.46
CA ALA A 858 26.79 48.40 -18.81
C ALA A 858 27.17 48.74 -20.25
N HIS A 859 28.43 48.51 -20.65
CA HIS A 859 28.85 48.71 -22.04
C HIS A 859 28.04 47.84 -22.99
N LYS A 860 27.73 46.59 -22.60
CA LYS A 860 26.93 45.72 -23.45
C LYS A 860 25.52 46.25 -23.66
N LEU A 861 24.88 46.75 -22.60
CA LEU A 861 23.54 47.34 -22.66
C LEU A 861 23.54 48.59 -23.54
N VAL A 862 24.52 49.47 -23.38
CA VAL A 862 24.69 50.68 -24.20
C VAL A 862 24.87 50.32 -25.68
N GLU A 863 25.73 49.35 -25.98
CA GLU A 863 25.97 48.87 -27.35
C GLU A 863 24.68 48.31 -27.98
N LEU A 864 23.93 47.49 -27.24
CA LEU A 864 22.66 46.93 -27.71
C LEU A 864 21.62 48.01 -27.98
N MET A 865 21.50 48.99 -27.10
CA MET A 865 20.58 50.12 -27.31
C MET A 865 21.02 50.99 -28.50
N ARG A 866 22.31 51.27 -28.64
CA ARG A 866 22.86 52.12 -29.72
C ARG A 866 22.73 51.47 -31.10
N SER A 867 22.83 50.15 -31.17
CA SER A 867 22.78 49.38 -32.42
C SER A 867 21.37 48.96 -32.83
N SER A 868 20.37 49.12 -31.96
CA SER A 868 18.99 48.74 -32.26
C SER A 868 18.33 49.71 -33.25
N SER A 869 17.71 49.16 -34.30
CA SER A 869 16.89 49.89 -35.27
C SER A 869 15.49 50.22 -34.75
N GLU A 870 15.05 49.55 -33.68
CA GLU A 870 13.68 49.62 -33.16
C GLU A 870 13.48 50.78 -32.17
N ILE A 871 14.56 51.42 -31.71
CA ILE A 871 14.51 52.54 -30.78
C ILE A 871 15.22 53.76 -31.36
N ASN A 872 14.70 54.95 -31.07
CA ASN A 872 15.45 56.18 -31.26
C ASN A 872 16.39 56.38 -30.08
N PHE A 873 17.65 55.96 -30.25
CA PHE A 873 18.66 56.02 -29.19
C PHE A 873 18.76 57.39 -28.51
N LYS A 874 18.56 58.50 -29.23
CA LYS A 874 18.67 59.86 -28.66
C LYS A 874 17.39 60.35 -28.00
N GLU A 875 16.24 60.05 -28.59
CA GLU A 875 14.98 60.69 -28.22
C GLU A 875 14.07 59.84 -27.32
N ASP A 876 14.20 58.51 -27.35
CA ASP A 876 13.32 57.65 -26.57
C ASP A 876 13.81 57.51 -25.12
N TRP A 877 12.89 57.66 -24.15
CA TRP A 877 13.19 57.47 -22.73
C TRP A 877 13.44 56.00 -22.39
N LYS A 878 14.52 55.78 -21.63
CA LYS A 878 15.00 54.45 -21.23
C LYS A 878 14.88 54.30 -19.71
N LEU A 879 14.23 53.24 -19.27
CA LEU A 879 14.20 52.81 -17.87
C LEU A 879 15.16 51.63 -17.69
N ILE A 880 16.17 51.77 -16.83
CA ILE A 880 17.16 50.72 -16.59
C ILE A 880 17.11 50.27 -15.13
N THR A 881 16.86 48.98 -14.88
CA THR A 881 16.87 48.41 -13.52
C THR A 881 18.17 47.68 -13.23
N VAL A 882 18.79 47.99 -12.08
CA VAL A 882 20.06 47.42 -11.64
C VAL A 882 19.87 46.70 -10.29
N LEU A 883 20.16 45.40 -10.25
CA LEU A 883 20.25 44.61 -9.01
C LEU A 883 21.40 43.61 -9.09
N ILE A 884 22.45 43.85 -8.29
CA ILE A 884 23.65 43.00 -8.25
C ILE A 884 24.41 43.23 -6.94
N GLY A 885 25.08 42.19 -6.45
CA GLY A 885 25.86 42.23 -5.21
C GLY A 885 25.46 41.20 -4.17
N GLY A 886 24.40 40.41 -4.41
CA GLY A 886 24.08 39.25 -3.59
C GLY A 886 25.22 38.22 -3.57
N ASN A 887 25.79 37.94 -4.74
CA ASN A 887 26.95 37.04 -4.86
C ASN A 887 28.19 37.57 -4.13
N ASP A 888 28.47 38.89 -4.21
CA ASP A 888 29.57 39.53 -3.48
C ASP A 888 29.42 39.33 -1.96
N LEU A 889 28.21 39.50 -1.41
CA LEU A 889 27.94 39.23 0.01
C LEU A 889 28.06 37.74 0.36
N CYS A 890 27.55 36.85 -0.49
CA CYS A 890 27.60 35.40 -0.28
C CYS A 890 29.02 34.83 -0.31
N GLN A 891 29.97 35.54 -0.96
CA GLN A 891 31.37 35.14 -1.13
C GLN A 891 32.36 36.01 -0.33
N TYR A 892 31.91 37.08 0.33
CA TYR A 892 32.77 38.06 1.02
C TYR A 892 33.80 37.44 1.96
N CYS A 893 33.39 36.46 2.78
CA CYS A 893 34.27 35.82 3.75
C CYS A 893 35.38 34.97 3.14
N LEU A 894 35.28 34.61 1.85
CA LEU A 894 36.29 33.84 1.14
C LEU A 894 37.38 34.74 0.54
N ASP A 895 37.03 35.96 0.12
CA ASP A 895 37.96 36.96 -0.39
C ASP A 895 37.47 38.39 -0.06
N LYS A 896 37.78 38.85 1.14
CA LYS A 896 37.35 40.15 1.67
C LYS A 896 37.87 41.33 0.87
N GLU A 897 39.02 41.18 0.22
CA GLU A 897 39.61 42.27 -0.56
C GLU A 897 38.86 42.42 -1.89
N THR A 898 38.56 41.31 -2.54
CA THR A 898 37.81 41.27 -3.80
C THR A 898 36.38 41.79 -3.66
N TYR A 899 35.68 41.37 -2.61
CA TYR A 899 34.27 41.71 -2.38
C TYR A 899 34.10 42.81 -1.32
N SER A 900 35.09 43.68 -1.16
CA SER A 900 35.03 44.79 -0.19
C SER A 900 33.97 45.83 -0.59
N VAL A 901 33.44 46.54 0.41
CA VAL A 901 32.48 47.63 0.22
C VAL A 901 33.03 48.68 -0.75
N GLN A 902 34.32 49.01 -0.64
CA GLN A 902 34.98 50.01 -1.49
C GLN A 902 35.02 49.56 -2.95
N LYS A 903 35.33 48.29 -3.24
CA LYS A 903 35.32 47.78 -4.61
C LYS A 903 33.89 47.67 -5.16
N TYR A 904 32.93 47.26 -4.34
CA TYR A 904 31.51 47.23 -4.71
C TYR A 904 31.03 48.62 -5.16
N VAL A 905 31.25 49.65 -4.34
CA VAL A 905 30.86 51.04 -4.64
C VAL A 905 31.63 51.58 -5.85
N LYS A 906 32.92 51.23 -5.99
CA LYS A 906 33.71 51.65 -7.15
C LYS A 906 33.14 51.10 -8.45
N HIS A 907 32.79 49.81 -8.49
CA HIS A 907 32.18 49.21 -9.68
C HIS A 907 30.78 49.77 -9.99
N LEU A 908 30.01 50.13 -8.96
CA LEU A 908 28.75 50.86 -9.15
C LEU A 908 28.98 52.22 -9.78
N GLN A 909 29.94 52.98 -9.27
CA GLN A 909 30.30 54.29 -9.82
C GLN A 909 30.76 54.15 -11.28
N ASP A 910 31.64 53.21 -11.58
CA ASP A 910 32.12 52.98 -12.95
C ASP A 910 30.97 52.66 -13.93
N MET A 911 29.96 51.91 -13.48
CA MET A 911 28.77 51.61 -14.29
C MET A 911 27.87 52.84 -14.48
N LEU A 912 27.63 53.61 -13.42
CA LEU A 912 26.81 54.82 -13.50
C LEU A 912 27.49 55.90 -14.35
N ASP A 913 28.82 56.02 -14.28
CA ASP A 913 29.61 56.92 -15.12
C ASP A 913 29.43 56.55 -16.61
N ILE A 914 29.47 55.27 -16.97
CA ILE A 914 29.19 54.81 -18.35
C ILE A 914 27.79 55.23 -18.81
N PHE A 915 26.76 55.01 -17.98
CA PHE A 915 25.39 55.42 -18.35
C PHE A 915 25.24 56.93 -18.44
N TYR A 916 25.86 57.67 -17.53
CA TYR A 916 25.85 59.12 -17.50
C TYR A 916 26.63 59.75 -18.66
N GLU A 917 27.65 59.09 -19.20
CA GLU A 917 28.40 59.59 -20.35
C GLU A 917 27.76 59.18 -21.68
N GLU A 918 27.24 57.95 -21.77
CA GLU A 918 26.91 57.34 -23.06
C GLU A 918 25.42 57.30 -23.41
N LEU A 919 24.51 57.39 -22.42
CA LEU A 919 23.06 57.26 -22.66
C LEU A 919 22.32 58.60 -22.49
N PRO A 920 21.59 59.07 -23.51
CA PRO A 920 20.63 60.17 -23.39
C PRO A 920 19.28 59.69 -22.88
N ARG A 921 18.53 60.54 -22.16
CA ARG A 921 17.17 60.29 -21.66
C ARG A 921 17.01 58.98 -20.89
N VAL A 922 17.59 58.91 -19.70
CA VAL A 922 17.60 57.70 -18.86
C VAL A 922 17.09 57.94 -17.46
N PHE A 923 16.25 57.02 -16.99
CA PHE A 923 15.94 56.82 -15.59
C PHE A 923 16.54 55.49 -15.13
N VAL A 924 17.41 55.50 -14.13
CA VAL A 924 18.05 54.30 -13.57
C VAL A 924 17.43 53.96 -12.22
N ASN A 925 16.78 52.80 -12.14
CA ASN A 925 16.34 52.16 -10.90
C ASN A 925 17.50 51.37 -10.28
N MET A 926 18.12 51.91 -9.24
CA MET A 926 19.18 51.22 -8.49
C MET A 926 18.58 50.51 -7.28
N VAL A 927 18.48 49.18 -7.31
CA VAL A 927 17.80 48.41 -6.26
C VAL A 927 18.78 48.07 -5.15
N ALA A 928 18.42 48.40 -3.90
CA ALA A 928 19.25 48.07 -2.75
C ALA A 928 19.35 46.54 -2.57
N ILE A 929 20.53 46.04 -2.21
CA ILE A 929 20.73 44.61 -1.97
C ILE A 929 19.88 44.14 -0.78
N LEU A 930 19.29 42.96 -0.93
CA LEU A 930 18.49 42.26 0.08
C LEU A 930 19.19 42.14 1.43
N ASP A 931 18.46 42.33 2.53
CA ASP A 931 18.88 41.82 3.84
C ASP A 931 18.79 40.28 3.82
N ILE A 932 19.95 39.63 3.73
CA ILE A 932 20.06 38.17 3.58
C ILE A 932 19.89 37.39 4.89
N SER A 933 19.54 38.06 6.00
CA SER A 933 19.29 37.39 7.28
C SER A 933 18.12 36.40 7.23
N GLY A 934 17.13 36.65 6.38
CA GLY A 934 16.00 35.73 6.16
C GLY A 934 16.43 34.33 5.70
N LEU A 935 17.54 34.20 4.95
CA LEU A 935 18.05 32.91 4.48
C LEU A 935 18.41 31.97 5.63
N ARG A 936 18.86 32.49 6.78
CA ARG A 936 19.16 31.67 7.96
C ARG A 936 17.89 31.11 8.59
N GLN A 937 16.80 31.88 8.59
CA GLN A 937 15.52 31.43 9.12
C GLN A 937 14.89 30.36 8.22
N ILE A 938 15.06 30.47 6.89
CA ILE A 938 14.68 29.42 5.93
C ILE A 938 15.49 28.14 6.21
N ALA A 939 16.82 28.22 6.25
CA ALA A 939 17.68 27.07 6.50
C ALA A 939 17.47 26.42 7.89
N ALA A 940 17.07 27.20 8.89
CA ALA A 940 16.73 26.68 10.22
C ALA A 940 15.35 26.00 10.26
N SER A 941 14.41 26.46 9.43
CA SER A 941 13.03 25.94 9.40
C SER A 941 12.88 24.72 8.49
N TYR A 942 13.75 24.58 7.48
CA TYR A 942 13.66 23.54 6.46
C TYR A 942 15.03 22.87 6.23
N SER A 943 15.13 21.60 6.64
CA SER A 943 16.39 20.85 6.58
C SER A 943 16.89 20.59 5.15
N GLU A 944 15.98 20.45 4.18
CA GLU A 944 16.27 20.30 2.75
C GLU A 944 16.91 21.56 2.15
N CYS A 945 16.44 22.75 2.54
CA CYS A 945 17.02 24.03 2.14
C CYS A 945 18.42 24.26 2.75
N ALA A 946 18.67 23.70 3.94
CA ALA A 946 19.88 23.99 4.70
C ALA A 946 21.18 23.62 3.96
N LEU A 947 21.20 22.50 3.23
CA LEU A 947 22.39 22.07 2.48
C LEU A 947 22.59 22.90 1.20
N ILE A 948 21.51 23.18 0.47
CA ILE A 948 21.55 23.90 -0.81
C ILE A 948 21.99 25.36 -0.58
N VAL A 949 21.31 26.06 0.34
CA VAL A 949 21.58 27.47 0.63
C VAL A 949 22.97 27.64 1.27
N LYS A 950 23.49 26.66 2.03
CA LYS A 950 24.88 26.66 2.52
C LYS A 950 25.93 26.63 1.42
N ASN A 951 25.65 25.93 0.32
CA ASN A 951 26.56 25.87 -0.83
C ASN A 951 26.51 27.17 -1.65
N ILE A 952 25.31 27.75 -1.82
CA ILE A 952 25.12 28.98 -2.60
C ILE A 952 25.66 30.21 -1.84
N CYS A 953 25.36 30.32 -0.54
CA CYS A 953 25.69 31.49 0.27
C CYS A 953 26.46 31.14 1.56
N PRO A 954 27.67 30.57 1.43
CA PRO A 954 28.41 30.01 2.57
C PRO A 954 28.74 31.04 3.65
N CYS A 955 29.01 32.29 3.28
CA CYS A 955 29.42 33.32 4.24
C CYS A 955 28.29 33.73 5.19
N VAL A 956 27.03 33.56 4.80
CA VAL A 956 25.87 33.87 5.65
C VAL A 956 25.45 32.66 6.49
N LEU A 957 25.55 31.45 5.93
CA LEU A 957 24.96 30.25 6.53
C LEU A 957 25.95 29.43 7.36
N ASN A 958 27.25 29.43 7.04
CA ASN A 958 28.26 28.65 7.78
C ASN A 958 28.60 29.20 9.17
N PRO A 959 28.63 30.53 9.41
CA PRO A 959 28.87 31.04 10.75
C PRO A 959 27.79 30.60 11.76
N GLU A 960 28.21 30.29 12.99
CA GLU A 960 27.29 30.01 14.10
C GLU A 960 26.45 31.25 14.45
N GLU A 961 25.27 31.01 15.01
CA GLU A 961 24.41 32.09 15.50
C GLU A 961 25.14 32.89 16.59
N ASN A 962 25.03 34.22 16.54
CA ASN A 962 25.76 35.16 17.41
C ASN A 962 27.29 35.21 17.25
N SER A 963 27.89 34.53 16.27
CA SER A 963 29.33 34.61 16.03
C SER A 963 29.78 35.99 15.53
N SER A 964 31.03 36.37 15.84
CA SER A 964 31.64 37.62 15.34
C SER A 964 31.69 37.67 13.81
N LYS A 965 31.85 36.52 13.16
CA LYS A 965 31.81 36.37 11.70
C LYS A 965 30.42 36.70 11.13
N LEU A 966 29.35 36.24 11.76
CA LEU A 966 27.98 36.58 11.32
C LEU A 966 27.68 38.07 11.53
N GLN A 967 28.14 38.65 12.65
CA GLN A 967 27.99 40.08 12.92
C GLN A 967 28.76 40.94 11.91
N GLU A 968 29.94 40.48 11.46
CA GLU A 968 30.68 41.12 10.38
C GLU A 968 29.88 41.10 9.07
N ILE A 969 29.33 39.95 8.66
CA ILE A 969 28.52 39.86 7.43
C ILE A 969 27.27 40.75 7.47
N LYS A 970 26.55 40.78 8.59
CA LYS A 970 25.40 41.68 8.78
C LYS A 970 25.80 43.15 8.68
N ARG A 971 27.00 43.51 9.16
CA ARG A 971 27.56 44.87 9.01
C ARG A 971 27.89 45.16 7.54
N ILE A 972 28.59 44.27 6.86
CA ILE A 972 28.97 44.45 5.45
C ILE A 972 27.73 44.57 4.54
N ASN A 973 26.68 43.79 4.77
CA ASN A 973 25.41 43.94 4.03
C ASN A 973 24.81 45.35 4.21
N ARG A 974 24.85 45.91 5.42
CA ARG A 974 24.40 47.28 5.70
C ARG A 974 25.31 48.33 5.09
N ASP A 975 26.62 48.11 5.12
CA ASP A 975 27.60 49.03 4.54
C ASP A 975 27.44 49.09 3.01
N PHE A 976 27.16 47.96 2.33
CA PHE A 976 26.83 47.93 0.90
C PHE A 976 25.59 48.79 0.60
N GLN A 977 24.53 48.63 1.40
CA GLN A 977 23.29 49.42 1.24
C GLN A 977 23.52 50.92 1.51
N ALA A 978 24.31 51.26 2.54
CA ALA A 978 24.55 52.63 2.96
C ALA A 978 25.44 53.39 1.96
N GLU A 979 26.55 52.78 1.53
CA GLU A 979 27.51 53.42 0.63
C GLU A 979 26.96 53.53 -0.80
N ALA A 980 26.16 52.55 -1.27
CA ALA A 980 25.45 52.69 -2.55
C ALA A 980 24.45 53.86 -2.53
N LEU A 981 23.71 54.02 -1.42
CA LEU A 981 22.80 55.14 -1.24
C LEU A 981 23.56 56.48 -1.18
N GLN A 982 24.71 56.52 -0.53
CA GLN A 982 25.55 57.70 -0.46
C GLN A 982 26.12 58.10 -1.83
N LEU A 983 26.53 57.12 -2.65
CA LEU A 983 26.97 57.36 -4.03
C LEU A 983 25.85 57.99 -4.87
N VAL A 984 24.65 57.42 -4.84
CA VAL A 984 23.50 57.94 -5.61
C VAL A 984 23.10 59.34 -5.13
N ASN A 985 23.13 59.59 -3.82
CA ASN A 985 22.79 60.90 -3.23
C ASN A 985 23.95 61.91 -3.21
N SER A 986 25.08 61.62 -3.89
CA SER A 986 26.26 62.49 -3.88
C SER A 986 26.10 63.79 -4.67
N GLY A 987 25.05 63.89 -5.50
CA GLY A 987 24.84 64.97 -6.46
C GLY A 987 25.67 64.83 -7.75
N GLN A 988 26.51 63.78 -7.89
CA GLN A 988 27.41 63.59 -9.03
C GLN A 988 26.66 63.48 -10.39
N TYR A 989 25.39 63.05 -10.37
CA TYR A 989 24.60 62.77 -11.58
C TYR A 989 23.42 63.73 -11.78
N GLU A 990 23.46 64.92 -11.18
CA GLU A 990 22.36 65.92 -11.22
C GLU A 990 22.54 67.02 -12.28
N GLU A 991 23.69 67.10 -12.98
CA GLU A 991 23.92 68.20 -13.95
C GLU A 991 23.14 68.04 -15.26
N ARG A 992 22.64 66.83 -15.54
CA ARG A 992 21.86 66.51 -16.74
C ARG A 992 20.38 66.41 -16.41
N GLU A 993 19.58 67.27 -17.04
CA GLU A 993 18.10 67.19 -16.98
C GLU A 993 17.55 65.89 -17.56
N ASP A 994 18.29 65.21 -18.44
CA ASP A 994 17.84 64.00 -19.11
C ASP A 994 18.38 62.69 -18.48
N PHE A 995 18.92 62.76 -17.26
CA PHE A 995 19.45 61.61 -16.55
C PHE A 995 19.08 61.66 -15.07
N ALA A 996 18.55 60.56 -14.53
CA ALA A 996 18.45 60.36 -13.09
C ALA A 996 18.81 58.93 -12.69
N VAL A 997 19.42 58.78 -11.52
CA VAL A 997 19.58 57.51 -10.82
C VAL A 997 18.86 57.60 -9.47
N VAL A 998 18.00 56.64 -9.19
CA VAL A 998 17.15 56.63 -7.98
C VAL A 998 17.32 55.30 -7.26
N MET A 999 17.62 55.37 -5.97
CA MET A 999 17.70 54.19 -5.10
C MET A 999 16.30 53.67 -4.76
N GLN A 1000 16.07 52.38 -4.96
CA GLN A 1000 14.85 51.67 -4.63
C GLN A 1000 15.08 50.83 -3.36
N PRO A 1001 14.61 51.27 -2.17
CA PRO A 1001 15.06 50.74 -0.89
C PRO A 1001 14.21 49.57 -0.34
N PHE A 1002 13.23 49.05 -1.09
CA PHE A 1002 12.26 48.08 -0.58
C PHE A 1002 12.86 46.77 -0.05
N PHE A 1003 14.09 46.44 -0.44
CA PHE A 1003 14.84 45.29 0.06
C PHE A 1003 15.78 45.58 1.24
N ARG A 1004 15.92 46.85 1.64
CA ARG A 1004 16.80 47.28 2.72
C ARG A 1004 16.42 46.63 4.07
N ASN A 1005 15.13 46.51 4.32
CA ASN A 1005 14.55 45.89 5.53
C ASN A 1005 13.55 44.80 5.11
N THR A 1006 14.07 43.69 4.60
CA THR A 1006 13.20 42.61 4.11
C THR A 1006 12.66 41.80 5.28
N LEU A 1007 11.33 41.69 5.38
CA LEU A 1007 10.67 40.74 6.24
C LEU A 1007 10.44 39.44 5.48
N LEU A 1008 10.84 38.33 6.07
CA LEU A 1008 10.60 37.01 5.49
C LEU A 1008 9.09 36.71 5.56
N PRO A 1009 8.42 36.42 4.43
CA PRO A 1009 7.01 36.06 4.46
C PRO A 1009 6.83 34.80 5.30
N LEU A 1010 5.86 34.82 6.21
CA LEU A 1010 5.53 33.69 7.06
C LEU A 1010 4.18 33.10 6.64
N ASP A 1011 4.09 31.79 6.70
CA ASP A 1011 2.84 31.05 6.51
C ASP A 1011 1.92 31.21 7.73
N SER A 1012 0.72 30.62 7.66
CA SER A 1012 -0.25 30.64 8.76
C SER A 1012 0.26 30.00 10.06
N ASN A 1013 1.36 29.24 10.00
CA ASN A 1013 1.99 28.57 11.14
C ASN A 1013 3.19 29.36 11.70
N GLY A 1014 3.48 30.55 11.14
CA GLY A 1014 4.61 31.39 11.55
C GLY A 1014 5.97 30.89 11.05
N LYS A 1015 6.01 29.96 10.09
CA LYS A 1015 7.25 29.48 9.42
C LYS A 1015 7.47 30.23 8.11
N PRO A 1016 8.70 30.28 7.55
CA PRO A 1016 8.93 30.90 6.25
C PRO A 1016 8.04 30.27 5.17
N ASP A 1017 7.28 31.10 4.44
CA ASP A 1017 6.40 30.65 3.36
C ASP A 1017 7.23 30.34 2.12
N LEU A 1018 7.48 29.04 1.90
CA LEU A 1018 8.27 28.56 0.75
C LEU A 1018 7.61 28.82 -0.60
N SER A 1019 6.33 29.18 -0.66
CA SER A 1019 5.70 29.51 -1.94
C SER A 1019 6.27 30.77 -2.60
N PHE A 1020 7.01 31.60 -1.87
CA PHE A 1020 7.75 32.75 -2.41
C PHE A 1020 9.13 32.38 -2.97
N PHE A 1021 9.60 31.15 -2.74
CA PHE A 1021 10.96 30.72 -3.07
C PHE A 1021 10.97 29.60 -4.12
N ALA A 1022 12.01 29.58 -4.95
CA ALA A 1022 12.29 28.49 -5.86
C ALA A 1022 12.71 27.23 -5.07
N ALA A 1023 12.81 26.09 -5.76
CA ALA A 1023 13.13 24.82 -5.12
C ALA A 1023 14.57 24.75 -4.53
N ASP A 1024 15.45 25.72 -4.85
CA ASP A 1024 16.75 25.86 -4.18
C ASP A 1024 16.69 26.64 -2.86
N CYS A 1025 15.50 27.13 -2.49
CA CYS A 1025 15.23 27.95 -1.31
C CYS A 1025 16.07 29.24 -1.22
N PHE A 1026 16.65 29.70 -2.34
CA PHE A 1026 17.48 30.89 -2.42
C PHE A 1026 16.93 31.89 -3.43
N HIS A 1027 16.64 31.44 -4.67
CA HIS A 1027 15.98 32.28 -5.67
C HIS A 1027 14.48 32.36 -5.36
N PHE A 1028 13.81 33.35 -5.95
CA PHE A 1028 12.37 33.53 -5.76
C PHE A 1028 11.57 32.64 -6.73
N SER A 1029 10.38 32.22 -6.30
CA SER A 1029 9.42 31.58 -7.19
C SER A 1029 8.76 32.63 -8.11
N LEU A 1030 7.91 32.19 -9.03
CA LEU A 1030 7.06 33.10 -9.81
C LEU A 1030 6.24 34.05 -8.92
N ARG A 1031 5.78 33.59 -7.75
CA ARG A 1031 5.10 34.44 -6.75
C ARG A 1031 6.04 35.50 -6.21
N GLY A 1032 7.23 35.10 -5.77
CA GLY A 1032 8.22 36.04 -5.21
C GLY A 1032 8.66 37.09 -6.25
N TYR A 1033 8.88 36.69 -7.50
CA TYR A 1033 9.20 37.62 -8.58
C TYR A 1033 8.05 38.59 -8.90
N ALA A 1034 6.79 38.14 -8.87
CA ALA A 1034 5.63 39.03 -9.03
C ALA A 1034 5.58 40.11 -7.94
N GLU A 1035 5.82 39.71 -6.69
CA GLU A 1035 5.84 40.62 -5.53
C GLU A 1035 7.01 41.61 -5.61
N MET A 1036 8.17 41.18 -6.12
CA MET A 1036 9.29 42.08 -6.40
C MET A 1036 8.95 43.14 -7.45
N ALA A 1037 8.26 42.74 -8.53
CA ALA A 1037 7.83 43.66 -9.57
C ALA A 1037 6.83 44.70 -9.04
N MET A 1038 5.87 44.26 -8.22
CA MET A 1038 4.91 45.16 -7.56
C MET A 1038 5.61 46.09 -6.57
N ALA A 1039 6.54 45.58 -5.76
CA ALA A 1039 7.29 46.38 -4.80
C ALA A 1039 8.15 47.46 -5.49
N LEU A 1040 8.80 47.11 -6.60
CA LEU A 1040 9.57 48.06 -7.40
C LEU A 1040 8.68 49.13 -8.01
N TRP A 1041 7.59 48.73 -8.66
CA TRP A 1041 6.62 49.69 -9.22
C TRP A 1041 6.11 50.65 -8.14
N ASN A 1042 5.65 50.11 -7.00
CA ASN A 1042 5.12 50.89 -5.88
C ASN A 1042 6.17 51.77 -5.16
N ASN A 1043 7.47 51.56 -5.38
CA ASN A 1043 8.51 52.47 -4.88
C ASN A 1043 8.87 53.55 -5.90
N MET A 1044 8.63 53.31 -7.20
CA MET A 1044 8.86 54.29 -8.24
C MET A 1044 7.76 55.36 -8.32
N VAL A 1045 6.51 54.97 -8.02
CA VAL A 1045 5.33 55.86 -8.00
C VAL A 1045 5.00 56.29 -6.58
#